data_AF-G0NK27-F1
#
_entry.id   AF-G0NK27-F1
#
_cell.length_a   1.000
_cell.length_b   1.000
_cell.length_c   1.000
_cell.angle_alpha   90.00
_cell.angle_beta   90.00
_cell.angle_gamma   90.00
#
_symmetry.space_group_name_H-M   'P 1'
#
loop_
_entity.id
_entity.type
_entity.pdbx_description
1 polymer ?
#
loop_
_entity_poly.entity_id
_entity_poly.type
_entity_poly.pdbx_seq_one_letter_code
_entity_poly.pdbx_strand_id
1 'polypeptide(L)'
;MVERGERVLHSFLLPWIDEDVDASALIFDFTQNKDAAILSTVSPYLPLTLFTQHDIDEGKVMIRHLGHHGEFYIGYTVSDGAHRVEGKMHVLAAKPDVWIEKSEVVMICGAHFPQTIRLSSNNLTVLTNLDVRLEDIVYSSNSSRFSVGSQRKSARGFSQRDIENESVWYSVPNENAVEKLKVAVADRNLEVELRVRCENSRDSFTYQQHRMLRVPVGGAVLIDKSLLEIAMVDAEPPIIYQVVKHPNYGYLSLDYEKSYSSRVSRFTDSDVASGSVQYVHNNADHSNDSIDFQIQIISRNLSFHLKLDIDVFQRNITISTSLFSVPAAGRAPITTNFLKVTTSENEEAVITVVSPPTSGWITTDSVHNVTSISSIGTFTTRMIENGQVWFVSDGSQGNDSIGVQACVQDQCTGTHLMQITVTRINEKGPVMVRNEVLRVTGNKALITNSHLDVEVSCFWMNFRYELTVFQDTDTPTNSIIYIIAQPSNGRVVKAGHLEEVITNFTQFDIDQSNVAFSATNHSNPFGGFSFHVTDGKHKIGPEWFSTELSSSSNILEANGRLVASPSSATVIGTELLRANMPGTRPDEIIFTILKPARYGEVLVDGIKNTVFTQLQINRRQVVYSTVGFSDQNEWSRRDSFSFRVHKNNSAQFLNTNEKFRITTTYAAISDKVLSKFITTRPLIVSRGGSASFNQSHLDVSALADAVDKEIVMIEIGTEPRAGKLEWLDNERNRVSWTELRTSFHLLYRHTATDSLSDSLIFHVYAARESTRRASRLRISVDIQIKNPPDPDVQVILFPDSVSILNSGSSPLLADMLMTRHKTVPPQSIVYTTQQRGANGVTIRRGDDEIDHFSQQEVNDGKISIWHTANRHQTTATWHDVIVLDIEGHTRSLVIDIRPLDLMLKNHSTIWYPQGKTYVVLNSEHLGAFSMGNRSSLKYKITSGPENGTFYWVAGEKEAKEFSQKDIDDGRVLYAQLNMHSYQDKFDFVVENDSRDVLRNSSELRVRALVTVQPVIVEADTATPLTTSQINASVLLNASPRFFLTSPLRFGRLTFDPNTNYSTYYFTYTDIQKGIVYYKAFSTDEEVHEIVQLEVRADNVQPARFTLPITILRADMESYDLAPSGDTGIPFQNGGTNNSKFSILGENSLPVVILGAIVAATIFVLICRRCGDGKKKNKTRTPISAKLDTPTRLPPSPSESIDHEKPPDLLGTTVFASVRQAEDRMTTRSFN
;
A
#
# COMPACT_ATOMS: atom_id res chain seq x y z
N MET A 1 16.47 1.33 -76.26
CA MET A 1 17.00 1.14 -77.63
C MET A 1 16.16 0.09 -78.38
N VAL A 2 16.41 -0.09 -79.68
CA VAL A 2 15.75 -1.13 -80.48
C VAL A 2 16.34 -2.52 -80.15
N GLU A 3 15.49 -3.54 -80.04
CA GLU A 3 15.91 -4.93 -79.83
C GLU A 3 16.74 -5.42 -81.03
N ARG A 4 18.01 -5.78 -80.76
CA ARG A 4 19.02 -6.21 -81.74
C ARG A 4 19.44 -5.08 -82.71
N GLY A 5 19.02 -3.86 -82.42
CA GLY A 5 19.48 -2.66 -83.10
C GLY A 5 20.69 -2.03 -82.43
N GLU A 6 21.01 -0.85 -82.94
CA GLU A 6 22.10 0.01 -82.51
C GLU A 6 21.51 1.35 -82.05
N ARG A 7 22.21 2.06 -81.17
CA ARG A 7 21.89 3.45 -80.81
C ARG A 7 23.17 4.22 -80.52
N VAL A 8 23.31 5.44 -81.04
CA VAL A 8 24.35 6.38 -80.61
C VAL A 8 24.11 6.74 -79.14
N LEU A 9 25.17 6.73 -78.33
CA LEU A 9 25.12 7.27 -76.98
C LEU A 9 25.35 8.78 -77.08
N HIS A 10 24.25 9.53 -77.10
CA HIS A 10 24.26 10.98 -76.98
C HIS A 10 24.34 11.42 -75.52
N SER A 11 24.88 12.61 -75.27
CA SER A 11 25.16 13.17 -73.94
C SER A 11 23.92 13.24 -73.03
N PHE A 12 22.73 13.45 -73.60
CA PHE A 12 21.46 13.46 -72.85
C PHE A 12 21.03 12.07 -72.32
N LEU A 13 21.64 10.99 -72.80
CA LEU A 13 21.43 9.62 -72.27
C LEU A 13 22.38 9.28 -71.11
N LEU A 14 23.45 10.06 -70.92
CA LEU A 14 24.43 9.94 -69.84
C LEU A 14 24.76 11.33 -69.27
N PRO A 15 23.77 12.04 -68.66
CA PRO A 15 23.90 13.46 -68.30
C PRO A 15 24.74 13.66 -67.02
N TRP A 16 26.04 13.38 -67.12
CA TRP A 16 27.02 13.73 -66.10
C TRP A 16 27.56 15.14 -66.36
N ILE A 17 27.73 15.89 -65.28
CA ILE A 17 28.25 17.25 -65.27
C ILE A 17 29.30 17.30 -64.16
N ASP A 18 30.39 18.01 -64.41
CA ASP A 18 31.35 18.40 -63.39
C ASP A 18 31.04 19.83 -62.92
N GLU A 19 31.13 20.09 -61.62
CA GLU A 19 30.90 21.43 -61.05
C GLU A 19 32.20 22.23 -60.89
N ASP A 20 33.37 21.59 -60.98
CA ASP A 20 34.67 22.27 -60.87
C ASP A 20 35.06 22.99 -62.17
N VAL A 21 35.51 24.23 -62.03
CA VAL A 21 35.62 25.21 -63.14
C VAL A 21 36.82 24.96 -64.07
N ASP A 22 37.78 24.13 -63.63
CA ASP A 22 38.98 23.73 -64.38
C ASP A 22 39.04 22.22 -64.70
N ALA A 23 37.90 21.52 -64.64
CA ALA A 23 37.75 20.09 -64.86
C ALA A 23 38.30 19.57 -66.21
N SER A 24 38.84 18.35 -66.21
CA SER A 24 39.19 17.63 -67.43
C SER A 24 37.94 17.04 -68.10
N ALA A 25 38.00 16.77 -69.41
CA ALA A 25 36.89 16.11 -70.11
C ALA A 25 36.62 14.71 -69.50
N LEU A 26 35.41 14.51 -68.95
CA LEU A 26 35.03 13.30 -68.21
C LEU A 26 35.32 12.02 -69.00
N ILE A 27 35.88 11.02 -68.32
CA ILE A 27 36.26 9.72 -68.86
C ILE A 27 35.29 8.66 -68.33
N PHE A 28 34.72 7.88 -69.25
CA PHE A 28 33.75 6.83 -69.00
C PHE A 28 34.40 5.46 -69.19
N ASP A 29 34.41 4.64 -68.13
CA ASP A 29 34.95 3.27 -68.12
C ASP A 29 33.78 2.27 -67.93
N PHE A 30 33.33 1.69 -69.03
CA PHE A 30 32.20 0.76 -69.12
C PHE A 30 32.66 -0.70 -69.00
N THR A 31 32.04 -1.44 -68.07
CA THR A 31 32.26 -2.88 -67.92
C THR A 31 31.71 -3.65 -69.12
N GLN A 32 32.42 -4.69 -69.57
CA GLN A 32 31.95 -5.55 -70.65
C GLN A 32 30.68 -6.29 -70.22
N ASN A 33 29.65 -6.21 -71.05
CA ASN A 33 28.35 -6.83 -70.81
C ASN A 33 28.05 -7.90 -71.87
N LYS A 34 27.37 -8.98 -71.48
CA LYS A 34 27.01 -10.10 -72.37
C LYS A 34 25.81 -9.83 -73.27
N ASP A 35 24.94 -8.90 -72.90
CA ASP A 35 23.65 -8.64 -73.54
C ASP A 35 23.73 -7.46 -74.52
N ALA A 36 24.67 -6.52 -74.32
CA ALA A 36 25.02 -5.47 -75.29
C ALA A 36 26.50 -5.08 -75.23
N ALA A 37 27.03 -4.63 -76.37
CA ALA A 37 28.39 -4.10 -76.50
C ALA A 37 28.37 -2.58 -76.74
N ILE A 38 29.30 -1.86 -76.11
CA ILE A 38 29.61 -0.47 -76.45
C ILE A 38 30.70 -0.49 -77.52
N LEU A 39 30.50 0.23 -78.62
CA LEU A 39 31.30 0.18 -79.84
C LEU A 39 31.56 1.60 -80.38
N SER A 40 32.55 1.74 -81.25
CA SER A 40 32.75 3.00 -82.00
C SER A 40 31.85 3.08 -83.24
N THR A 41 31.19 4.22 -83.46
CA THR A 41 30.46 4.50 -84.72
C THR A 41 31.41 4.66 -85.91
N VAL A 42 32.63 5.16 -85.66
CA VAL A 42 33.71 5.33 -86.66
C VAL A 42 34.32 3.98 -87.08
N SER A 43 34.16 2.94 -86.26
CA SER A 43 34.63 1.58 -86.53
C SER A 43 33.72 0.56 -85.86
N PRO A 44 32.58 0.18 -86.48
CA PRO A 44 31.46 -0.54 -85.84
C PRO A 44 31.73 -2.02 -85.48
N TYR A 45 33.00 -2.41 -85.37
CA TYR A 45 33.48 -3.69 -84.85
C TYR A 45 34.50 -3.52 -83.71
N LEU A 46 34.91 -2.28 -83.38
CA LEU A 46 35.83 -1.96 -82.29
C LEU A 46 35.02 -1.77 -81.00
N PRO A 47 35.15 -2.66 -80.00
CA PRO A 47 34.55 -2.43 -78.68
C PRO A 47 35.29 -1.33 -77.93
N LEU A 48 34.52 -0.43 -77.32
CA LEU A 48 35.01 0.65 -76.47
C LEU A 48 34.59 0.38 -75.03
N THR A 49 35.54 0.05 -74.16
CA THR A 49 35.31 0.11 -72.70
C THR A 49 35.61 1.50 -72.16
N LEU A 50 36.62 2.20 -72.70
CA LEU A 50 37.03 3.53 -72.27
C LEU A 50 36.79 4.56 -73.38
N PHE A 51 36.13 5.68 -73.07
CA PHE A 51 35.90 6.81 -73.97
C PHE A 51 35.66 8.12 -73.21
N THR A 52 35.78 9.27 -73.87
CA THR A 52 35.61 10.59 -73.23
C THR A 52 34.23 11.20 -73.50
N GLN A 53 33.84 12.20 -72.70
CA GLN A 53 32.66 13.04 -72.96
C GLN A 53 32.68 13.63 -74.37
N HIS A 54 33.85 14.05 -74.86
CA HIS A 54 34.02 14.56 -76.22
C HIS A 54 33.69 13.51 -77.29
N ASP A 55 33.97 12.22 -77.05
CA ASP A 55 33.57 11.14 -77.95
C ASP A 55 32.06 10.86 -77.93
N ILE A 56 31.38 11.10 -76.79
CA ILE A 56 29.91 11.07 -76.67
C ILE A 56 29.30 12.25 -77.44
N ASP A 57 29.83 13.46 -77.24
CA ASP A 57 29.33 14.70 -77.85
C ASP A 57 29.50 14.71 -79.38
N GLU A 58 30.60 14.16 -79.90
CA GLU A 58 30.81 13.97 -81.35
C GLU A 58 30.06 12.73 -81.91
N GLY A 59 29.34 11.97 -81.08
CA GLY A 59 28.59 10.78 -81.51
C GLY A 59 29.48 9.62 -82.00
N LYS A 60 30.71 9.54 -81.49
CA LYS A 60 31.68 8.47 -81.83
C LYS A 60 31.39 7.14 -81.14
N VAL A 61 30.46 7.12 -80.17
CA VAL A 61 30.17 5.98 -79.29
C VAL A 61 28.72 5.53 -79.46
N MET A 62 28.51 4.22 -79.51
CA MET A 62 27.20 3.59 -79.71
C MET A 62 27.06 2.31 -78.89
N ILE A 63 25.82 1.95 -78.54
CA ILE A 63 25.46 0.66 -77.95
C ILE A 63 24.79 -0.24 -79.00
N ARG A 64 25.24 -1.49 -79.12
CA ARG A 64 24.62 -2.55 -79.95
C ARG A 64 24.04 -3.63 -79.05
N HIS A 65 22.75 -3.94 -79.19
CA HIS A 65 22.13 -5.05 -78.46
C HIS A 65 22.47 -6.39 -79.12
N LEU A 66 22.97 -7.35 -78.35
CA LEU A 66 23.42 -8.65 -78.85
C LEU A 66 22.29 -9.70 -78.92
N GLY A 67 21.09 -9.40 -78.40
CA GLY A 67 19.90 -10.23 -78.61
C GLY A 67 19.60 -11.26 -77.52
N HIS A 68 20.21 -11.12 -76.33
CA HIS A 68 20.11 -12.09 -75.24
C HIS A 68 18.98 -11.81 -74.23
N HIS A 69 18.81 -10.56 -73.77
CA HIS A 69 17.73 -10.16 -72.85
C HIS A 69 17.17 -8.78 -73.23
N GLY A 70 15.85 -8.63 -73.23
CA GLY A 70 15.19 -7.33 -73.52
C GLY A 70 15.35 -6.26 -72.44
N GLU A 71 15.87 -6.63 -71.26
CA GLU A 71 16.12 -5.74 -70.13
C GLU A 71 17.36 -6.19 -69.37
N PHE A 72 18.29 -5.27 -69.10
CA PHE A 72 19.53 -5.52 -68.35
C PHE A 72 20.14 -4.19 -67.85
N TYR A 73 21.21 -4.30 -67.06
CA TYR A 73 22.00 -3.16 -66.58
C TYR A 73 23.47 -3.30 -66.99
N ILE A 74 24.11 -2.19 -67.34
CA ILE A 74 25.57 -2.10 -67.54
C ILE A 74 26.17 -1.21 -66.45
N GLY A 75 27.16 -1.73 -65.73
CA GLY A 75 27.95 -0.94 -64.77
C GLY A 75 29.05 -0.17 -65.50
N TYR A 76 29.28 1.07 -65.09
CA TYR A 76 30.37 1.90 -65.58
C TYR A 76 30.88 2.81 -64.46
N THR A 77 31.97 3.52 -64.69
CA THR A 77 32.41 4.60 -63.79
C THR A 77 32.75 5.84 -64.58
N VAL A 78 32.50 7.01 -64.01
CA VAL A 78 32.89 8.32 -64.57
C VAL A 78 34.03 8.90 -63.73
N SER A 79 34.97 9.59 -64.37
CA SER A 79 36.10 10.25 -63.71
C SER A 79 36.54 11.52 -64.46
N ASP A 80 36.76 12.59 -63.71
CA ASP A 80 37.44 13.85 -64.05
C ASP A 80 38.99 13.70 -64.11
N GLY A 81 39.53 12.58 -63.61
CA GLY A 81 40.96 12.32 -63.42
C GLY A 81 41.47 12.41 -61.96
N ALA A 82 40.65 12.91 -61.02
CA ALA A 82 40.97 13.02 -59.60
C ALA A 82 39.98 12.23 -58.71
N HIS A 83 38.69 12.36 -59.00
CA HIS A 83 37.57 11.65 -58.41
C HIS A 83 37.07 10.53 -59.34
N ARG A 84 36.34 9.55 -58.80
CA ARG A 84 35.75 8.46 -59.59
C ARG A 84 34.43 8.02 -58.97
N VAL A 85 33.36 8.01 -59.76
CA VAL A 85 31.99 7.69 -59.31
C VAL A 85 31.47 6.48 -60.09
N GLU A 86 30.80 5.54 -59.40
CA GLU A 86 30.15 4.40 -60.05
C GLU A 86 28.76 4.77 -60.60
N GLY A 87 28.50 4.42 -61.86
CA GLY A 87 27.23 4.58 -62.55
C GLY A 87 26.64 3.25 -63.01
N LYS A 88 25.32 3.20 -63.19
CA LYS A 88 24.60 2.04 -63.74
C LYS A 88 23.60 2.49 -64.81
N MET A 89 23.81 2.03 -66.04
CA MET A 89 22.92 2.30 -67.16
C MET A 89 21.88 1.18 -67.25
N HIS A 90 20.60 1.53 -67.11
CA HIS A 90 19.48 0.63 -67.37
C HIS A 90 19.20 0.60 -68.87
N VAL A 91 19.15 -0.59 -69.47
CA VAL A 91 18.96 -0.75 -70.91
C VAL A 91 17.72 -1.60 -71.17
N LEU A 92 16.70 -0.94 -71.73
CA LEU A 92 15.50 -1.58 -72.29
C LEU A 92 15.65 -1.69 -73.81
N ALA A 93 15.58 -2.92 -74.32
CA ALA A 93 15.72 -3.28 -75.72
C ALA A 93 14.39 -3.86 -76.23
N ALA A 94 13.64 -3.06 -76.99
CA ALA A 94 12.27 -3.37 -77.40
C ALA A 94 12.04 -3.13 -78.91
N LYS A 95 10.88 -3.51 -79.44
CA LYS A 95 10.52 -3.21 -80.84
C LYS A 95 10.57 -1.70 -81.10
N PRO A 96 10.92 -1.24 -82.32
CA PRO A 96 11.00 0.18 -82.64
C PRO A 96 9.66 0.87 -82.34
N ASP A 97 9.66 1.87 -81.46
CA ASP A 97 8.47 2.62 -81.09
C ASP A 97 8.72 4.01 -80.48
N VAL A 98 7.65 4.82 -80.47
CA VAL A 98 7.62 6.23 -80.05
C VAL A 98 6.41 6.43 -79.16
N TRP A 99 6.57 7.09 -78.01
CA TRP A 99 5.50 7.27 -77.03
C TRP A 99 5.49 8.65 -76.38
N ILE A 100 4.31 9.11 -76.02
CA ILE A 100 4.07 10.39 -75.35
C ILE A 100 4.31 10.17 -73.86
N GLU A 101 5.27 10.87 -73.26
CA GLU A 101 5.52 10.81 -71.82
C GLU A 101 4.73 11.90 -71.09
N LYS A 102 4.80 13.14 -71.61
CA LYS A 102 4.07 14.30 -71.07
C LYS A 102 3.43 15.08 -72.21
N SER A 103 2.21 15.55 -72.00
CA SER A 103 1.48 16.41 -72.94
C SER A 103 0.42 17.27 -72.21
N GLU A 104 0.79 17.80 -71.04
CA GLU A 104 -0.12 18.55 -70.17
C GLU A 104 0.55 19.83 -69.64
N VAL A 105 -0.19 20.93 -69.74
CA VAL A 105 0.19 22.24 -69.19
C VAL A 105 -0.71 22.52 -68.01
N VAL A 106 -0.18 22.34 -66.80
CA VAL A 106 -0.90 22.64 -65.55
C VAL A 106 -0.87 24.15 -65.31
N MET A 107 -2.01 24.75 -64.98
CA MET A 107 -2.10 26.18 -64.62
C MET A 107 -3.16 26.46 -63.55
N ILE A 108 -3.05 27.61 -62.88
CA ILE A 108 -3.95 28.00 -61.78
C ILE A 108 -5.26 28.59 -62.34
N CYS A 109 -6.39 28.23 -61.73
CA CYS A 109 -7.72 28.67 -62.15
C CYS A 109 -7.99 30.17 -61.95
N GLY A 110 -8.90 30.74 -62.74
CA GLY A 110 -9.46 32.09 -62.54
C GLY A 110 -8.60 33.27 -63.01
N ALA A 111 -7.43 33.04 -63.60
CA ALA A 111 -6.54 34.09 -64.09
C ALA A 111 -6.96 34.62 -65.48
N HIS A 112 -6.53 35.84 -65.84
CA HIS A 112 -6.90 36.48 -67.13
C HIS A 112 -6.21 35.80 -68.33
N PHE A 113 -6.92 35.74 -69.46
CA PHE A 113 -6.51 35.10 -70.71
C PHE A 113 -6.45 36.11 -71.89
N PRO A 114 -5.65 35.85 -72.95
CA PRO A 114 -4.77 34.69 -73.12
C PRO A 114 -3.48 34.80 -72.28
N GLN A 115 -2.99 33.66 -71.81
CA GLN A 115 -1.71 33.56 -71.11
C GLN A 115 -0.62 33.03 -72.04
N THR A 116 0.65 33.26 -71.71
CA THR A 116 1.77 32.69 -72.49
C THR A 116 2.71 31.95 -71.56
N ILE A 117 2.70 30.62 -71.64
CA ILE A 117 3.45 29.71 -70.78
C ILE A 117 4.69 29.23 -71.53
N ARG A 118 5.84 29.20 -70.86
CA ARG A 118 7.08 28.60 -71.38
C ARG A 118 6.95 27.08 -71.30
N LEU A 119 7.19 26.36 -72.39
CA LEU A 119 7.17 24.90 -72.37
C LEU A 119 8.57 24.38 -72.08
N SER A 120 8.66 23.43 -71.15
CA SER A 120 9.83 22.57 -70.93
C SER A 120 9.45 21.10 -71.03
N SER A 121 10.44 20.21 -70.88
CA SER A 121 10.24 18.76 -70.92
C SER A 121 9.27 18.24 -69.85
N ASN A 122 8.97 19.04 -68.83
CA ASN A 122 7.92 18.76 -67.84
C ASN A 122 6.48 18.96 -68.34
N ASN A 123 6.27 19.64 -69.47
CA ASN A 123 4.94 19.84 -70.07
C ASN A 123 4.70 18.96 -71.29
N LEU A 124 5.70 18.85 -72.16
CA LEU A 124 5.59 18.18 -73.45
C LEU A 124 6.88 17.44 -73.76
N THR A 125 6.84 16.10 -73.69
CA THR A 125 7.97 15.23 -74.03
C THR A 125 7.47 13.97 -74.73
N VAL A 126 8.11 13.65 -75.85
CA VAL A 126 7.95 12.41 -76.60
C VAL A 126 9.25 11.63 -76.48
N LEU A 127 9.14 10.42 -75.93
CA LEU A 127 10.24 9.48 -75.81
C LEU A 127 10.21 8.48 -76.97
N THR A 128 11.38 7.93 -77.29
CA THR A 128 11.54 6.98 -78.39
C THR A 128 12.73 6.07 -78.11
N ASN A 129 12.64 4.83 -78.56
CA ASN A 129 13.78 3.89 -78.56
C ASN A 129 14.57 3.87 -79.87
N LEU A 130 14.11 4.63 -80.88
CA LEU A 130 14.80 4.87 -82.14
C LEU A 130 16.10 5.66 -81.92
N ASP A 131 17.00 5.56 -82.88
CA ASP A 131 18.24 6.34 -82.94
C ASP A 131 17.98 7.62 -83.73
N VAL A 132 17.54 8.67 -83.02
CA VAL A 132 17.17 9.98 -83.54
C VAL A 132 17.64 11.05 -82.55
N ARG A 133 17.91 12.26 -83.06
CA ARG A 133 18.31 13.37 -82.21
C ARG A 133 17.10 14.18 -81.75
N LEU A 134 17.34 15.06 -80.78
CA LEU A 134 16.30 15.91 -80.19
C LEU A 134 15.83 17.00 -81.16
N GLU A 135 16.68 17.41 -82.10
CA GLU A 135 16.30 18.25 -83.24
C GLU A 135 15.39 17.54 -84.26
N ASP A 136 15.46 16.21 -84.37
CA ASP A 136 14.70 15.40 -85.34
C ASP A 136 13.29 15.02 -84.85
N ILE A 137 13.01 15.18 -83.55
CA ILE A 137 11.68 14.99 -82.94
C ILE A 137 10.92 16.32 -83.13
N VAL A 138 10.17 16.44 -84.22
CA VAL A 138 9.55 17.71 -84.63
C VAL A 138 8.06 17.73 -84.34
N TYR A 139 7.66 18.63 -83.45
CA TYR A 139 6.27 18.99 -83.20
C TYR A 139 5.79 20.01 -84.24
N SER A 140 4.54 19.89 -84.67
CA SER A 140 3.89 20.83 -85.59
C SER A 140 2.44 21.08 -85.20
N SER A 141 1.96 22.33 -85.36
CA SER A 141 0.60 22.76 -85.06
C SER A 141 0.02 23.55 -86.23
N ASN A 142 -1.30 23.45 -86.41
CA ASN A 142 -2.03 24.29 -87.35
C ASN A 142 -2.35 25.70 -86.78
N SER A 143 -2.18 25.93 -85.47
CA SER A 143 -2.41 27.24 -84.86
C SER A 143 -1.13 28.09 -84.79
N SER A 144 -1.30 29.40 -84.70
CA SER A 144 -0.21 30.37 -84.46
C SER A 144 0.02 30.66 -82.98
N ARG A 145 -0.33 29.72 -82.08
CA ARG A 145 -0.23 29.91 -80.62
C ARG A 145 1.16 29.65 -80.06
N PHE A 146 2.06 29.05 -80.83
CA PHE A 146 3.43 28.80 -80.41
C PHE A 146 4.37 29.90 -80.91
N SER A 147 5.39 30.20 -80.10
CA SER A 147 6.46 31.16 -80.39
C SER A 147 7.79 30.59 -79.94
N VAL A 148 8.83 30.73 -80.75
CA VAL A 148 10.12 30.04 -80.54
C VAL A 148 11.29 31.03 -80.50
N GLY A 149 12.29 30.71 -79.68
CA GLY A 149 13.54 31.46 -79.53
C GLY A 149 13.41 32.73 -78.67
N SER A 150 14.55 33.37 -78.40
CA SER A 150 14.66 34.54 -77.51
C SER A 150 13.81 35.74 -77.93
N GLN A 151 13.55 35.91 -79.23
CA GLN A 151 12.66 36.95 -79.77
C GLN A 151 11.19 36.50 -79.92
N ARG A 152 10.82 35.32 -79.39
CA ARG A 152 9.44 34.77 -79.36
C ARG A 152 8.70 34.87 -80.69
N LYS A 153 9.36 34.55 -81.81
CA LYS A 153 8.76 34.62 -83.15
C LYS A 153 7.70 33.52 -83.30
N SER A 154 6.49 33.87 -83.74
CA SER A 154 5.41 32.89 -83.89
C SER A 154 5.80 31.79 -84.87
N ALA A 155 5.60 30.55 -84.46
CA ALA A 155 6.01 29.35 -85.19
C ALA A 155 4.86 28.34 -85.23
N ARG A 156 4.85 27.51 -86.28
CA ARG A 156 3.92 26.38 -86.44
C ARG A 156 4.58 25.02 -86.24
N GLY A 157 5.83 25.01 -85.79
CA GLY A 157 6.56 23.82 -85.39
C GLY A 157 7.82 24.17 -84.61
N PHE A 158 8.30 23.19 -83.85
CA PHE A 158 9.45 23.27 -82.95
C PHE A 158 9.96 21.85 -82.66
N SER A 159 11.23 21.71 -82.30
CA SER A 159 11.83 20.41 -81.97
C SER A 159 11.71 20.07 -80.47
N GLN A 160 11.96 18.81 -80.09
CA GLN A 160 12.18 18.44 -78.68
C GLN A 160 13.37 19.21 -78.09
N ARG A 161 14.43 19.45 -78.89
CA ARG A 161 15.57 20.27 -78.49
C ARG A 161 15.19 21.72 -78.17
N ASP A 162 14.20 22.28 -78.86
CA ASP A 162 13.66 23.61 -78.54
C ASP A 162 12.92 23.62 -77.20
N ILE A 163 12.22 22.55 -76.86
CA ILE A 163 11.52 22.40 -75.57
C ILE A 163 12.53 22.25 -74.42
N GLU A 164 13.59 21.46 -74.60
CA GLU A 164 14.64 21.26 -73.58
C GLU A 164 15.53 22.50 -73.40
N ASN A 165 15.75 23.27 -74.46
CA ASN A 165 16.34 24.62 -74.36
C ASN A 165 15.36 25.66 -73.79
N GLU A 166 14.14 25.24 -73.40
CA GLU A 166 13.01 26.08 -72.98
C GLU A 166 12.77 27.28 -73.92
N SER A 167 12.99 27.09 -75.22
CA SER A 167 12.91 28.14 -76.23
C SER A 167 11.47 28.36 -76.73
N VAL A 168 10.57 27.42 -76.44
CA VAL A 168 9.17 27.40 -76.89
C VAL A 168 8.24 28.06 -75.85
N TRP A 169 7.35 28.90 -76.34
CA TRP A 169 6.29 29.57 -75.59
C TRP A 169 4.93 29.25 -76.24
N TYR A 170 3.94 28.84 -75.43
CA TYR A 170 2.59 28.50 -75.86
C TYR A 170 1.57 29.49 -75.31
N SER A 171 0.77 30.09 -76.21
CA SER A 171 -0.29 31.04 -75.87
C SER A 171 -1.61 30.31 -75.61
N VAL A 172 -1.91 30.13 -74.31
CA VAL A 172 -3.13 29.49 -73.79
C VAL A 172 -4.32 30.44 -73.95
N PRO A 173 -5.40 30.04 -74.67
CA PRO A 173 -6.58 30.88 -74.89
C PRO A 173 -7.61 30.85 -73.74
N ASN A 174 -7.65 29.77 -72.96
CA ASN A 174 -8.55 29.58 -71.81
C ASN A 174 -8.12 28.35 -70.98
N GLU A 175 -8.71 28.24 -69.79
CA GLU A 175 -8.49 27.22 -68.74
C GLU A 175 -8.71 25.75 -69.15
N ASN A 176 -9.46 25.48 -70.22
CA ASN A 176 -9.78 24.13 -70.70
C ASN A 176 -9.30 23.92 -72.14
N ALA A 177 -8.26 24.64 -72.56
CA ALA A 177 -7.76 24.59 -73.92
C ALA A 177 -7.08 23.24 -74.24
N VAL A 178 -7.41 22.68 -75.40
CA VAL A 178 -6.73 21.49 -75.95
C VAL A 178 -6.19 21.85 -77.32
N GLU A 179 -4.88 21.69 -77.50
CA GLU A 179 -4.16 22.05 -78.72
C GLU A 179 -3.60 20.78 -79.37
N LYS A 180 -3.95 20.54 -80.64
CA LYS A 180 -3.53 19.32 -81.34
C LYS A 180 -2.20 19.54 -82.07
N LEU A 181 -1.23 18.71 -81.74
CA LEU A 181 0.10 18.68 -82.32
C LEU A 181 0.30 17.40 -83.13
N LYS A 182 1.02 17.49 -84.25
CA LYS A 182 1.56 16.33 -84.97
C LYS A 182 3.05 16.24 -84.71
N VAL A 183 3.50 15.09 -84.22
CA VAL A 183 4.91 14.85 -83.90
C VAL A 183 5.47 13.88 -84.93
N ALA A 184 6.44 14.34 -85.71
CA ALA A 184 7.21 13.52 -86.62
C ALA A 184 8.48 13.01 -85.90
N VAL A 185 8.73 11.71 -85.98
CA VAL A 185 9.94 11.06 -85.44
C VAL A 185 10.39 10.00 -86.44
N ALA A 186 11.47 10.28 -87.16
CA ALA A 186 11.93 9.50 -88.32
C ALA A 186 10.79 9.24 -89.34
N ASP A 187 10.42 7.98 -89.57
CA ASP A 187 9.34 7.58 -90.49
C ASP A 187 7.93 7.61 -89.86
N ARG A 188 7.83 7.87 -88.55
CA ARG A 188 6.59 7.82 -87.79
C ARG A 188 5.99 9.19 -87.53
N ASN A 189 4.66 9.24 -87.51
CA ASN A 189 3.88 10.41 -87.14
C ASN A 189 2.86 10.04 -86.07
N LEU A 190 2.77 10.86 -85.02
CA LEU A 190 1.82 10.71 -83.91
C LEU A 190 0.98 11.99 -83.78
N GLU A 191 -0.25 11.87 -83.30
CA GLU A 191 -1.04 13.02 -82.86
C GLU A 191 -1.02 13.12 -81.33
N VAL A 192 -0.67 14.30 -80.81
CA VAL A 192 -0.58 14.61 -79.39
C VAL A 192 -1.59 15.71 -79.08
N GLU A 193 -2.38 15.53 -78.04
CA GLU A 193 -3.22 16.60 -77.51
C GLU A 193 -2.49 17.26 -76.34
N LEU A 194 -1.93 18.45 -76.56
CA LEU A 194 -1.41 19.28 -75.49
C LEU A 194 -2.60 19.87 -74.73
N ARG A 195 -2.91 19.29 -73.57
CA ARG A 195 -4.06 19.66 -72.75
C ARG A 195 -3.67 20.69 -71.70
N VAL A 196 -4.46 21.74 -71.54
CA VAL A 196 -4.36 22.64 -70.40
C VAL A 196 -5.20 22.04 -69.27
N ARG A 197 -4.56 21.74 -68.15
CA ARG A 197 -5.24 21.30 -66.92
C ARG A 197 -5.28 22.47 -65.95
N CYS A 198 -6.46 23.06 -65.79
CA CYS A 198 -6.66 24.03 -64.73
C CYS A 198 -6.71 23.30 -63.37
N GLU A 199 -5.68 23.51 -62.56
CA GLU A 199 -5.60 22.96 -61.21
C GLU A 199 -6.46 23.83 -60.29
N ASN A 200 -7.65 23.32 -59.95
CA ASN A 200 -8.44 23.84 -58.84
C ASN A 200 -7.68 23.52 -57.56
N SER A 201 -6.80 24.43 -57.12
CA SER A 201 -6.26 24.33 -55.78
C SER A 201 -7.43 24.39 -54.79
N ARG A 202 -7.56 23.35 -53.96
CA ARG A 202 -8.49 23.39 -52.81
C ARG A 202 -8.03 24.40 -51.78
N ASP A 203 -6.72 24.66 -51.75
CA ASP A 203 -6.10 25.89 -51.29
C ASP A 203 -6.22 26.96 -52.39
N SER A 204 -7.46 27.35 -52.70
CA SER A 204 -7.73 28.47 -53.62
C SER A 204 -6.98 29.70 -53.11
N PHE A 205 -6.39 30.50 -54.00
CA PHE A 205 -5.65 31.71 -53.61
C PHE A 205 -6.56 32.73 -52.90
N THR A 206 -6.75 32.57 -51.58
CA THR A 206 -7.36 33.55 -50.69
C THR A 206 -6.36 34.68 -50.41
N TYR A 207 -6.08 35.45 -51.46
CA TYR A 207 -6.25 36.89 -51.35
C TYR A 207 -7.76 37.10 -51.07
N GLN A 208 -8.22 37.34 -49.85
CA GLN A 208 -7.51 37.84 -48.67
C GLN A 208 -7.75 36.99 -47.41
N GLN A 209 -6.75 36.25 -46.97
CA GLN A 209 -6.42 36.29 -45.55
C GLN A 209 -5.87 37.70 -45.30
N HIS A 210 -6.58 38.53 -44.53
CA HIS A 210 -6.06 39.84 -44.12
C HIS A 210 -4.85 39.59 -43.23
N ARG A 211 -3.65 39.67 -43.82
CA ARG A 211 -2.40 39.49 -43.09
C ARG A 211 -2.21 40.70 -42.22
N MET A 212 -2.45 40.50 -40.93
CA MET A 212 -2.64 41.55 -39.94
C MET A 212 -1.54 41.43 -38.91
N LEU A 213 -0.47 42.22 -39.08
CA LEU A 213 0.57 42.36 -38.08
C LEU A 213 0.02 43.18 -36.92
N ARG A 214 -0.15 42.56 -35.74
CA ARG A 214 -0.57 43.28 -34.53
C ARG A 214 0.62 43.92 -33.85
N VAL A 215 0.49 45.21 -33.54
CA VAL A 215 1.57 46.03 -32.99
C VAL A 215 1.04 46.88 -31.85
N PRO A 216 1.65 46.87 -30.66
CA PRO A 216 1.29 47.79 -29.60
C PRO A 216 1.72 49.23 -29.96
N VAL A 217 0.92 50.23 -29.59
CA VAL A 217 1.27 51.65 -29.76
C VAL A 217 2.68 51.95 -29.25
N GLY A 218 3.54 52.53 -30.09
CA GLY A 218 4.93 52.89 -29.78
C GLY A 218 5.92 51.72 -29.72
N GLY A 219 5.49 50.49 -29.98
CA GLY A 219 6.34 49.30 -29.95
C GLY A 219 6.88 48.86 -31.32
N ALA A 220 7.70 47.81 -31.29
CA ALA A 220 8.23 47.14 -32.47
C ALA A 220 7.89 45.65 -32.45
N VAL A 221 7.65 45.06 -33.62
CA VAL A 221 7.37 43.63 -33.80
C VAL A 221 8.11 43.11 -35.03
N LEU A 222 8.74 41.94 -34.91
CA LEU A 222 9.41 41.27 -36.01
C LEU A 222 8.40 40.85 -37.09
N ILE A 223 8.78 40.96 -38.36
CA ILE A 223 8.00 40.39 -39.46
C ILE A 223 8.59 39.03 -39.78
N ASP A 224 7.99 37.99 -39.19
CA ASP A 224 8.42 36.61 -39.35
C ASP A 224 8.04 35.98 -40.70
N LYS A 225 8.54 34.77 -40.95
CA LYS A 225 8.28 34.01 -42.18
C LYS A 225 6.80 33.69 -42.38
N SER A 226 6.00 33.46 -41.33
CA SER A 226 4.57 33.11 -41.45
C SER A 226 3.75 34.29 -41.99
N LEU A 227 4.02 35.51 -41.49
CA LEU A 227 3.37 36.73 -41.96
C LEU A 227 3.65 37.02 -43.44
N LEU A 228 4.85 36.67 -43.91
CA LEU A 228 5.25 36.81 -45.31
C LEU A 228 5.19 35.49 -46.11
N GLU A 229 4.60 34.42 -45.56
CA GLU A 229 4.76 33.08 -46.14
C GLU A 229 4.13 32.97 -47.53
N ILE A 230 4.93 32.55 -48.49
CA ILE A 230 4.50 32.25 -49.85
C ILE A 230 4.50 30.73 -49.97
N ALA A 231 3.32 30.12 -49.81
CA ALA A 231 3.15 28.67 -49.95
C ALA A 231 3.24 28.26 -51.43
N MET A 232 4.46 28.17 -51.95
CA MET A 232 4.79 27.66 -53.27
C MET A 232 5.81 26.53 -53.10
N VAL A 233 5.46 25.34 -53.61
CA VAL A 233 6.11 24.06 -53.26
C VAL A 233 7.62 24.04 -53.55
N ASP A 234 8.06 24.70 -54.62
CA ASP A 234 9.47 24.82 -55.00
C ASP A 234 9.82 26.29 -55.37
N ALA A 235 9.77 27.18 -54.37
CA ALA A 235 10.27 28.55 -54.46
C ALA A 235 11.67 28.68 -53.85
N GLU A 236 12.70 28.47 -54.67
CA GLU A 236 14.10 28.58 -54.23
C GLU A 236 14.53 30.04 -53.99
N PRO A 237 15.30 30.32 -52.92
CA PRO A 237 15.85 31.65 -52.63
C PRO A 237 16.80 32.19 -53.73
N PRO A 238 17.02 33.52 -53.81
CA PRO A 238 16.44 34.55 -52.96
C PRO A 238 15.07 35.03 -53.46
N ILE A 239 14.10 35.07 -52.55
CA ILE A 239 12.84 35.78 -52.73
C ILE A 239 13.04 37.21 -52.22
N ILE A 240 12.70 38.18 -53.06
CA ILE A 240 12.97 39.59 -52.78
C ILE A 240 11.66 40.34 -52.54
N TYR A 241 11.59 41.03 -51.40
CA TYR A 241 10.49 41.89 -51.00
C TYR A 241 10.92 43.35 -51.16
N GLN A 242 10.33 44.07 -52.11
CA GLN A 242 10.55 45.50 -52.31
C GLN A 242 9.34 46.28 -51.78
N VAL A 243 9.56 47.31 -50.97
CA VAL A 243 8.47 48.17 -50.47
C VAL A 243 8.03 49.13 -51.57
N VAL A 244 6.75 49.09 -51.93
CA VAL A 244 6.11 49.97 -52.92
C VAL A 244 5.38 51.11 -52.23
N LYS A 245 4.63 50.77 -51.16
CA LYS A 245 4.00 51.74 -50.27
C LYS A 245 4.55 51.55 -48.87
N HIS A 246 5.23 52.58 -48.37
CA HIS A 246 5.67 52.61 -46.97
C HIS A 246 4.48 52.85 -46.03
N PRO A 247 4.59 52.37 -44.77
CA PRO A 247 3.65 52.70 -43.71
C PRO A 247 3.53 54.21 -43.44
N ASN A 248 2.37 54.63 -42.94
CA ASN A 248 2.01 56.01 -42.60
C ASN A 248 2.39 56.39 -41.16
N TYR A 249 2.33 55.43 -40.22
CA TYR A 249 2.42 55.65 -38.77
C TYR A 249 3.56 54.85 -38.11
N GLY A 250 4.47 54.32 -38.93
CA GLY A 250 5.65 53.58 -38.51
C GLY A 250 6.69 53.48 -39.62
N TYR A 251 7.64 52.56 -39.47
CA TYR A 251 8.65 52.27 -40.48
C TYR A 251 9.17 50.83 -40.35
N LEU A 252 9.80 50.32 -41.42
CA LEU A 252 10.55 49.07 -41.38
C LEU A 252 12.02 49.32 -41.06
N SER A 253 12.58 48.48 -40.19
CA SER A 253 13.99 48.44 -39.81
C SER A 253 14.58 47.06 -40.10
N LEU A 254 15.87 47.02 -40.45
CA LEU A 254 16.71 45.83 -40.53
C LEU A 254 17.76 45.99 -39.43
N ASP A 255 17.62 45.27 -38.33
CA ASP A 255 18.40 45.57 -37.12
C ASP A 255 19.62 44.67 -36.93
N TYR A 256 20.79 45.31 -36.86
CA TYR A 256 22.04 44.73 -36.35
C TYR A 256 22.92 45.85 -35.77
N GLU A 257 22.65 46.23 -34.53
CA GLU A 257 23.48 47.07 -33.65
C GLU A 257 23.84 48.50 -34.12
N LYS A 258 23.18 49.06 -35.14
CA LYS A 258 23.47 50.44 -35.59
C LYS A 258 22.25 51.35 -35.70
N SER A 259 22.20 52.29 -34.77
CA SER A 259 21.36 53.48 -34.82
C SER A 259 21.61 54.30 -36.11
N TYR A 260 20.66 55.18 -36.45
CA TYR A 260 20.56 56.00 -37.67
C TYR A 260 20.01 55.31 -38.94
N SER A 261 18.67 55.28 -39.01
CA SER A 261 17.91 55.77 -40.17
C SER A 261 18.32 55.26 -41.56
N SER A 262 18.03 54.00 -41.86
CA SER A 262 17.62 53.61 -43.22
C SER A 262 16.23 53.00 -43.18
N ARG A 263 15.26 53.62 -43.89
CA ARG A 263 13.94 53.02 -44.09
C ARG A 263 14.12 51.84 -45.02
N VAL A 264 13.85 50.62 -44.55
CA VAL A 264 13.99 49.42 -45.39
C VAL A 264 13.03 49.51 -46.57
N SER A 265 13.59 49.56 -47.77
CA SER A 265 12.86 49.60 -49.04
C SER A 265 13.00 48.31 -49.84
N ARG A 266 13.92 47.42 -49.45
CA ARG A 266 14.13 46.09 -50.03
C ARG A 266 14.77 45.17 -49.00
N PHE A 267 14.31 43.92 -48.91
CA PHE A 267 14.88 42.84 -48.11
C PHE A 267 14.62 41.48 -48.76
N THR A 268 15.18 40.41 -48.20
CA THR A 268 15.10 39.03 -48.71
C THR A 268 14.39 38.08 -47.74
N ASP A 269 14.03 36.89 -48.19
CA ASP A 269 13.56 35.80 -47.33
C ASP A 269 14.62 35.35 -46.32
N SER A 270 15.91 35.51 -46.61
CA SER A 270 16.99 35.27 -45.65
C SER A 270 16.94 36.26 -44.47
N ASP A 271 16.67 37.54 -44.74
CA ASP A 271 16.58 38.58 -43.68
C ASP A 271 15.34 38.39 -42.78
N VAL A 272 14.29 37.79 -43.34
CA VAL A 272 13.07 37.38 -42.62
C VAL A 272 13.35 36.11 -41.79
N ALA A 273 14.07 35.13 -42.36
CA ALA A 273 14.42 33.90 -41.68
C ALA A 273 15.45 34.10 -40.54
N SER A 274 16.31 35.11 -40.63
CA SER A 274 17.20 35.54 -39.54
C SER A 274 16.50 36.40 -38.48
N GLY A 275 15.20 36.72 -38.65
CA GLY A 275 14.44 37.57 -37.74
C GLY A 275 14.88 39.03 -37.73
N SER A 276 15.58 39.49 -38.77
CA SER A 276 16.22 40.82 -38.79
C SER A 276 15.28 41.94 -39.24
N VAL A 277 14.16 41.61 -39.91
CA VAL A 277 13.14 42.56 -40.38
C VAL A 277 12.11 42.84 -39.28
N GLN A 278 11.91 44.11 -38.93
CA GLN A 278 10.87 44.52 -37.98
C GLN A 278 10.10 45.77 -38.43
N TYR A 279 8.82 45.87 -38.04
CA TYR A 279 8.07 47.11 -38.08
C TYR A 279 8.11 47.79 -36.72
N VAL A 280 8.35 49.11 -36.73
CA VAL A 280 8.33 49.98 -35.56
C VAL A 280 7.19 50.97 -35.72
N HIS A 281 6.21 50.95 -34.82
CA HIS A 281 5.17 51.97 -34.76
C HIS A 281 5.71 53.21 -34.06
N ASN A 282 5.56 54.40 -34.65
CA ASN A 282 6.14 55.63 -34.11
C ASN A 282 5.15 56.78 -33.91
N ASN A 283 3.84 56.52 -34.06
CA ASN A 283 2.79 57.42 -33.62
C ASN A 283 2.26 57.06 -32.21
N ALA A 284 1.49 57.95 -31.59
CA ALA A 284 0.86 57.77 -30.28
C ALA A 284 -0.60 57.28 -30.33
N ASP A 285 -1.21 57.25 -31.52
CA ASP A 285 -2.61 56.86 -31.73
C ASP A 285 -2.76 55.41 -32.20
N HIS A 286 -3.92 54.80 -31.92
CA HIS A 286 -4.31 53.44 -32.34
C HIS A 286 -4.69 53.38 -33.84
N SER A 287 -3.93 54.06 -34.71
CA SER A 287 -4.25 54.22 -36.13
C SER A 287 -3.66 53.09 -36.95
N ASN A 288 -4.53 52.18 -37.42
CA ASN A 288 -4.12 51.06 -38.26
C ASN A 288 -3.39 51.52 -39.53
N ASP A 289 -2.38 50.75 -39.90
CA ASP A 289 -1.37 51.10 -40.90
C ASP A 289 -1.29 49.99 -41.97
N SER A 290 -0.51 50.20 -43.04
CA SER A 290 -0.37 49.18 -44.10
C SER A 290 0.90 49.35 -44.91
N ILE A 291 1.49 48.22 -45.31
CA ILE A 291 2.68 48.17 -46.16
C ILE A 291 2.34 47.36 -47.42
N ASP A 292 2.55 47.95 -48.59
CA ASP A 292 2.42 47.23 -49.86
C ASP A 292 3.81 46.85 -50.36
N PHE A 293 4.08 45.55 -50.45
CA PHE A 293 5.27 44.98 -51.05
C PHE A 293 5.02 44.63 -52.52
N GLN A 294 6.05 44.75 -53.35
CA GLN A 294 6.19 44.00 -54.59
C GLN A 294 7.19 42.89 -54.33
N ILE A 295 6.75 41.65 -54.53
CA ILE A 295 7.55 40.46 -54.35
C ILE A 295 8.14 40.07 -55.71
N GLN A 296 9.38 39.59 -55.73
CA GLN A 296 10.08 39.08 -56.90
C GLN A 296 10.72 37.73 -56.56
N ILE A 297 10.24 36.66 -57.20
CA ILE A 297 10.81 35.32 -57.11
C ILE A 297 11.66 35.11 -58.36
N ILE A 298 12.98 35.31 -58.23
CA ILE A 298 13.92 35.32 -59.37
C ILE A 298 13.92 33.97 -60.10
N SER A 299 13.97 32.87 -59.33
CA SER A 299 13.97 31.48 -59.80
C SER A 299 12.78 31.10 -60.71
N ARG A 300 11.66 31.83 -60.63
CA ARG A 300 10.49 31.64 -61.52
C ARG A 300 10.11 32.87 -62.36
N ASN A 301 10.91 33.93 -62.31
CA ASN A 301 10.63 35.24 -62.93
C ASN A 301 9.20 35.75 -62.64
N LEU A 302 8.72 35.54 -61.42
CA LEU A 302 7.37 35.86 -60.98
C LEU A 302 7.39 37.12 -60.10
N SER A 303 6.48 38.06 -60.34
CA SER A 303 6.29 39.22 -59.49
C SER A 303 4.82 39.57 -59.29
N PHE A 304 4.46 39.88 -58.05
CA PHE A 304 3.11 40.22 -57.61
C PHE A 304 3.15 41.15 -56.39
N HIS A 305 2.02 41.74 -56.02
CA HIS A 305 1.92 42.58 -54.83
C HIS A 305 1.38 41.79 -53.62
N LEU A 306 1.90 42.10 -52.44
CA LEU A 306 1.39 41.63 -51.15
C LEU A 306 1.18 42.84 -50.24
N LYS A 307 -0.05 42.99 -49.73
CA LYS A 307 -0.40 43.99 -48.73
C LYS A 307 -0.39 43.35 -47.34
N LEU A 308 0.42 43.91 -46.44
CA LEU A 308 0.39 43.62 -45.01
C LEU A 308 -0.38 44.76 -44.33
N ASP A 309 -1.52 44.44 -43.72
CA ASP A 309 -2.24 45.34 -42.84
C ASP A 309 -1.64 45.28 -41.43
N ILE A 310 -1.72 46.39 -40.70
CA ILE A 310 -1.16 46.54 -39.37
C ILE A 310 -2.24 47.03 -38.43
N ASP A 311 -2.53 46.24 -37.41
CA ASP A 311 -3.58 46.46 -36.41
C ASP A 311 -2.92 46.99 -35.13
N VAL A 312 -3.04 48.30 -34.91
CA VAL A 312 -2.29 49.04 -33.90
C VAL A 312 -3.12 49.11 -32.62
N PHE A 313 -2.93 48.12 -31.75
CA PHE A 313 -3.75 47.94 -30.56
C PHE A 313 -3.16 48.65 -29.33
N GLN A 314 -4.04 49.07 -28.42
CA GLN A 314 -3.61 49.47 -27.08
C GLN A 314 -3.54 48.23 -26.19
N ARG A 315 -2.34 47.90 -25.69
CA ARG A 315 -2.15 46.85 -24.70
C ARG A 315 -2.94 47.17 -23.43
N ASN A 316 -3.94 46.34 -23.15
CA ASN A 316 -4.64 46.30 -21.89
C ASN A 316 -4.21 45.05 -21.11
N ILE A 317 -3.79 45.27 -19.86
CA ILE A 317 -3.47 44.24 -18.87
C ILE A 317 -4.43 44.44 -17.71
N THR A 318 -5.15 43.41 -17.29
CA THR A 318 -6.07 43.48 -16.14
C THR A 318 -5.78 42.35 -15.17
N ILE A 319 -5.89 42.64 -13.87
CA ILE A 319 -5.76 41.64 -12.79
C ILE A 319 -7.12 41.49 -12.10
N SER A 320 -7.52 40.24 -11.90
CA SER A 320 -8.67 39.87 -11.07
C SER A 320 -8.19 38.96 -9.93
N THR A 321 -8.53 39.35 -8.70
CA THR A 321 -8.18 38.63 -7.47
C THR A 321 -9.45 38.07 -6.83
N SER A 322 -9.35 36.91 -6.19
CA SER A 322 -10.42 36.34 -5.37
C SER A 322 -9.93 36.08 -3.95
N LEU A 323 -10.85 35.72 -3.04
CA LEU A 323 -10.51 35.38 -1.66
C LEU A 323 -9.68 34.10 -1.62
N PHE A 324 -8.39 34.24 -1.32
CA PHE A 324 -7.47 33.13 -1.11
C PHE A 324 -7.42 32.77 0.37
N SER A 325 -7.29 31.49 0.68
CA SER A 325 -7.19 31.03 2.06
C SER A 325 -6.12 29.96 2.19
N VAL A 326 -5.30 30.11 3.22
CA VAL A 326 -4.17 29.24 3.52
C VAL A 326 -4.26 28.84 4.98
N PRO A 327 -3.90 27.61 5.38
CA PRO A 327 -3.93 27.29 6.79
C PRO A 327 -2.74 27.92 7.55
N ALA A 328 -2.95 28.28 8.81
CA ALA A 328 -1.89 28.81 9.69
C ALA A 328 -0.71 27.83 9.79
N ALA A 329 0.51 28.34 9.60
CA ALA A 329 1.76 27.57 9.46
C ALA A 329 1.75 26.51 8.33
N GLY A 330 0.77 26.54 7.44
CA GLY A 330 0.66 25.70 6.25
C GLY A 330 1.06 26.43 4.96
N ARG A 331 0.88 25.76 3.82
CA ARG A 331 1.10 26.34 2.48
C ARG A 331 -0.02 25.98 1.51
N ALA A 332 -0.25 26.85 0.52
CA ALA A 332 -1.20 26.61 -0.56
C ALA A 332 -0.72 27.24 -1.89
N PRO A 333 -1.08 26.66 -3.06
CA PRO A 333 -0.64 27.17 -4.35
C PRO A 333 -1.49 28.37 -4.79
N ILE A 334 -0.83 29.45 -5.20
CA ILE A 334 -1.47 30.58 -5.89
C ILE A 334 -1.70 30.14 -7.33
N THR A 335 -2.98 29.97 -7.68
CA THR A 335 -3.43 29.49 -9.00
C THR A 335 -4.35 30.52 -9.65
N THR A 336 -4.70 30.33 -10.93
CA THR A 336 -5.56 31.24 -11.71
C THR A 336 -6.99 31.35 -11.20
N ASN A 337 -7.40 30.54 -10.21
CA ASN A 337 -8.65 30.72 -9.47
C ASN A 337 -8.60 31.88 -8.46
N PHE A 338 -7.38 32.26 -8.02
CA PHE A 338 -7.13 33.24 -6.96
C PHE A 338 -6.45 34.51 -7.47
N LEU A 339 -5.55 34.37 -8.45
CA LEU A 339 -4.88 35.47 -9.13
C LEU A 339 -4.93 35.23 -10.65
N LYS A 340 -5.87 35.87 -11.33
CA LYS A 340 -6.02 35.79 -12.78
C LYS A 340 -5.63 37.11 -13.42
N VAL A 341 -4.51 37.11 -14.14
CA VAL A 341 -4.14 38.16 -15.08
C VAL A 341 -4.74 37.83 -16.44
N THR A 342 -5.19 38.85 -17.19
CA THR A 342 -5.49 38.73 -18.62
C THR A 342 -4.84 39.88 -19.38
N THR A 343 -4.20 39.55 -20.50
CA THR A 343 -3.51 40.45 -21.42
C THR A 343 -4.24 40.44 -22.76
N SER A 344 -4.04 41.45 -23.61
CA SER A 344 -4.86 41.63 -24.82
C SER A 344 -4.68 40.52 -25.87
N GLU A 345 -3.48 39.93 -25.95
CA GLU A 345 -3.15 38.84 -26.89
C GLU A 345 -2.64 37.57 -26.17
N ASN A 346 -3.03 37.37 -24.89
CA ASN A 346 -2.52 36.30 -24.00
C ASN A 346 -0.98 36.28 -23.84
N GLU A 347 -0.33 37.43 -23.99
CA GLU A 347 1.10 37.64 -23.70
C GLU A 347 1.45 37.21 -22.26
N GLU A 348 2.56 36.48 -22.08
CA GLU A 348 3.04 36.02 -20.76
C GLU A 348 3.47 37.22 -19.89
N ALA A 349 2.57 37.66 -19.01
CA ALA A 349 2.87 38.71 -18.05
C ALA A 349 3.78 38.21 -16.93
N VAL A 350 4.73 39.06 -16.53
CA VAL A 350 5.52 38.95 -15.30
C VAL A 350 4.74 39.64 -14.18
N ILE A 351 4.44 38.92 -13.11
CA ILE A 351 3.85 39.46 -11.89
C ILE A 351 4.98 39.83 -10.94
N THR A 352 5.00 41.08 -10.50
CA THR A 352 5.89 41.61 -9.46
C THR A 352 5.12 41.78 -8.16
N VAL A 353 5.72 41.38 -7.04
CA VAL A 353 5.21 41.57 -5.68
C VAL A 353 5.63 42.96 -5.20
N VAL A 354 4.72 43.93 -5.29
CA VAL A 354 4.96 45.34 -4.96
C VAL A 354 4.82 45.61 -3.46
N SER A 355 3.88 44.93 -2.79
CA SER A 355 3.87 44.85 -1.33
C SER A 355 3.88 43.38 -0.89
N PRO A 356 4.92 42.93 -0.16
CA PRO A 356 5.01 41.55 0.31
C PRO A 356 3.95 41.24 1.37
N PRO A 357 3.66 39.95 1.61
CA PRO A 357 2.80 39.53 2.71
C PRO A 357 3.37 39.90 4.08
N THR A 358 2.48 39.98 5.07
CA THR A 358 2.81 40.25 6.48
C THR A 358 2.76 39.01 7.38
N SER A 359 2.15 37.92 6.91
CA SER A 359 1.91 36.66 7.64
C SER A 359 2.50 35.43 6.94
N GLY A 360 3.59 35.60 6.18
CA GLY A 360 4.18 34.52 5.40
C GLY A 360 5.14 34.97 4.30
N TRP A 361 5.34 34.10 3.31
CA TRP A 361 6.23 34.29 2.15
C TRP A 361 5.60 33.70 0.88
N ILE A 362 5.98 34.23 -0.29
CA ILE A 362 5.66 33.62 -1.60
C ILE A 362 6.90 32.87 -2.08
N THR A 363 6.79 31.61 -2.47
CA THR A 363 7.93 30.78 -2.93
C THR A 363 7.55 29.88 -4.10
N THR A 364 8.55 29.33 -4.78
CA THR A 364 8.40 28.33 -5.86
C THR A 364 9.01 26.97 -5.54
N ASP A 365 9.76 26.87 -4.44
CA ASP A 365 10.46 25.65 -4.06
C ASP A 365 9.62 24.70 -3.21
N SER A 366 9.96 23.42 -3.24
CA SER A 366 9.51 22.43 -2.26
C SER A 366 10.27 22.62 -0.94
N VAL A 367 10.01 23.74 -0.25
CA VAL A 367 10.65 24.10 1.02
C VAL A 367 10.55 22.97 2.04
N HIS A 368 11.69 22.44 2.46
CA HIS A 368 11.81 21.43 3.51
C HIS A 368 12.17 22.00 4.89
N ASN A 369 12.44 23.30 5.00
CA ASN A 369 12.78 23.97 6.26
C ASN A 369 12.28 25.42 6.28
N VAL A 370 11.46 25.78 7.27
CA VAL A 370 10.79 27.10 7.35
C VAL A 370 11.75 28.22 7.75
N THR A 371 12.88 27.90 8.41
CA THR A 371 13.82 28.91 8.92
C THR A 371 14.69 29.61 7.86
N SER A 372 14.54 29.26 6.58
CA SER A 372 15.33 29.80 5.47
C SER A 372 14.52 30.11 4.21
N ILE A 373 13.25 30.50 4.36
CA ILE A 373 12.42 30.91 3.22
C ILE A 373 12.76 32.35 2.81
N SER A 374 13.20 32.54 1.57
CA SER A 374 13.14 33.83 0.88
C SER A 374 11.81 33.96 0.14
N SER A 375 11.18 35.14 0.20
CA SER A 375 10.05 35.42 -0.69
C SER A 375 10.58 35.75 -2.08
N ILE A 376 10.03 35.12 -3.12
CA ILE A 376 10.29 35.54 -4.50
C ILE A 376 9.64 36.91 -4.76
N GLY A 377 10.34 37.78 -5.49
CA GLY A 377 9.84 39.12 -5.86
C GLY A 377 9.05 39.14 -7.16
N THR A 378 9.25 38.14 -8.03
CA THR A 378 8.59 38.02 -9.35
C THR A 378 8.27 36.57 -9.69
N PHE A 379 7.19 36.36 -10.44
CA PHE A 379 6.78 35.08 -11.03
C PHE A 379 5.96 35.34 -12.32
N THR A 380 5.88 34.39 -13.24
CA THR A 380 5.08 34.57 -14.48
C THR A 380 3.68 34.00 -14.36
N THR A 381 2.78 34.45 -15.24
CA THR A 381 1.43 33.90 -15.42
C THR A 381 1.44 32.38 -15.61
N ARG A 382 2.37 31.85 -16.40
CA ARG A 382 2.54 30.41 -16.64
C ARG A 382 2.90 29.62 -15.37
N MET A 383 3.62 30.22 -14.43
CA MET A 383 3.96 29.59 -13.14
C MET A 383 2.72 29.48 -12.23
N ILE A 384 1.78 30.42 -12.33
CA ILE A 384 0.47 30.38 -11.65
C ILE A 384 -0.41 29.27 -12.26
N GLU A 385 -0.44 29.16 -13.58
CA GLU A 385 -1.19 28.13 -14.32
C GLU A 385 -0.71 26.71 -14.00
N ASN A 386 0.60 26.51 -13.93
CA ASN A 386 1.22 25.24 -13.54
C ASN A 386 1.12 24.93 -12.02
N GLY A 387 0.58 25.85 -11.20
CA GLY A 387 0.53 25.70 -9.74
C GLY A 387 1.90 25.69 -9.04
N GLN A 388 2.90 26.34 -9.65
CA GLN A 388 4.28 26.37 -9.17
C GLN A 388 4.56 27.47 -8.15
N VAL A 389 3.66 28.45 -8.00
CA VAL A 389 3.77 29.54 -7.01
C VAL A 389 2.98 29.18 -5.75
N TRP A 390 3.60 29.31 -4.57
CA TRP A 390 3.03 28.94 -3.28
C TRP A 390 3.09 30.10 -2.30
N PHE A 391 2.04 30.27 -1.49
CA PHE A 391 2.13 31.03 -0.25
C PHE A 391 2.42 30.06 0.90
N VAL A 392 3.33 30.44 1.80
CA VAL A 392 3.66 29.72 3.04
C VAL A 392 3.41 30.65 4.22
N SER A 393 2.55 30.26 5.16
CA SER A 393 2.25 31.05 6.37
C SER A 393 3.38 30.98 7.39
N ASP A 394 3.66 32.09 8.08
CA ASP A 394 4.60 32.16 9.21
C ASP A 394 4.02 31.62 10.54
N GLY A 395 2.73 31.26 10.56
CA GLY A 395 1.99 30.82 11.75
C GLY A 395 1.09 31.87 12.39
N SER A 396 1.16 33.14 11.97
CA SER A 396 0.23 34.18 12.42
C SER A 396 -1.19 33.96 11.87
N GLN A 397 -2.22 34.32 12.64
CA GLN A 397 -3.63 34.12 12.31
C GLN A 397 -4.31 35.45 11.98
N GLY A 398 -5.08 35.52 10.89
CA GLY A 398 -5.83 36.72 10.53
C GLY A 398 -6.06 36.89 9.03
N ASN A 399 -6.28 38.14 8.62
CA ASN A 399 -6.30 38.54 7.21
C ASN A 399 -4.96 39.22 6.88
N ASP A 400 -4.25 38.66 5.92
CA ASP A 400 -3.07 39.21 5.28
C ASP A 400 -3.42 39.62 3.83
N SER A 401 -2.50 40.27 3.12
CA SER A 401 -2.70 40.64 1.72
C SER A 401 -1.40 40.88 0.97
N ILE A 402 -1.37 40.49 -0.30
CA ILE A 402 -0.24 40.77 -1.20
C ILE A 402 -0.65 41.78 -2.27
N GLY A 403 0.23 42.74 -2.52
CA GLY A 403 0.05 43.75 -3.56
C GLY A 403 0.83 43.35 -4.79
N VAL A 404 0.13 43.04 -5.88
CA VAL A 404 0.71 42.50 -7.11
C VAL A 404 0.51 43.44 -8.30
N GLN A 405 1.50 43.47 -9.19
CA GLN A 405 1.50 44.27 -10.42
C GLN A 405 1.91 43.36 -11.57
N ALA A 406 1.16 43.39 -12.68
CA ALA A 406 1.47 42.59 -13.86
C ALA A 406 2.07 43.49 -14.94
N CYS A 407 3.19 43.06 -15.51
CA CYS A 407 3.93 43.76 -16.56
C CYS A 407 4.07 42.88 -17.81
N VAL A 408 3.92 43.49 -18.98
CA VAL A 408 4.23 42.90 -20.30
C VAL A 408 5.16 43.87 -21.01
N GLN A 409 6.41 43.46 -21.20
CA GLN A 409 7.50 44.37 -21.57
C GLN A 409 7.51 45.59 -20.63
N ASP A 410 7.65 46.81 -21.14
CA ASP A 410 7.75 48.04 -20.33
C ASP A 410 6.39 48.55 -19.77
N GLN A 411 5.26 47.92 -20.10
CA GLN A 411 3.94 48.35 -19.64
C GLN A 411 3.44 47.50 -18.47
N CYS A 412 3.09 48.16 -17.36
CA CYS A 412 2.60 47.52 -16.14
C CYS A 412 1.21 48.03 -15.73
N THR A 413 0.47 47.22 -14.96
CA THR A 413 -0.77 47.64 -14.28
C THR A 413 -0.50 48.59 -13.11
N GLY A 414 -1.56 49.15 -12.50
CA GLY A 414 -1.48 49.56 -11.10
C GLY A 414 -1.37 48.36 -10.15
N THR A 415 -1.02 48.59 -8.89
CA THR A 415 -0.98 47.54 -7.85
C THR A 415 -2.40 47.08 -7.50
N HIS A 416 -2.65 45.78 -7.61
CA HIS A 416 -3.91 45.14 -7.21
C HIS A 416 -3.70 44.35 -5.93
N LEU A 417 -4.67 44.38 -5.02
CA LEU A 417 -4.58 43.69 -3.73
C LEU A 417 -5.28 42.33 -3.78
N MET A 418 -4.55 41.27 -3.43
CA MET A 418 -5.06 39.93 -3.24
C MET A 418 -5.18 39.65 -1.73
N GLN A 419 -6.40 39.37 -1.27
CA GLN A 419 -6.68 39.11 0.15
C GLN A 419 -6.41 37.64 0.49
N ILE A 420 -5.75 37.42 1.63
CA ILE A 420 -5.33 36.11 2.12
C ILE A 420 -5.88 35.91 3.54
N THR A 421 -6.85 35.02 3.71
CA THR A 421 -7.36 34.67 5.05
C THR A 421 -6.64 33.44 5.57
N VAL A 422 -5.82 33.63 6.60
CA VAL A 422 -5.05 32.56 7.26
C VAL A 422 -5.95 31.84 8.28
N THR A 423 -6.50 30.70 7.86
CA THR A 423 -7.48 29.92 8.65
C THR A 423 -6.82 28.91 9.58
N ARG A 424 -7.48 28.54 10.68
CA ARG A 424 -7.11 27.35 11.46
C ARG A 424 -7.37 26.10 10.61
N ILE A 425 -6.45 25.14 10.64
CA ILE A 425 -6.73 23.80 10.09
C ILE A 425 -7.67 23.13 11.08
N ASN A 426 -8.88 22.70 10.68
CA ASN A 426 -9.63 21.72 11.45
C ASN A 426 -8.84 20.39 11.38
N GLU A 427 -8.08 20.12 12.43
CA GLU A 427 -7.18 18.98 12.62
C GLU A 427 -7.80 17.95 13.55
N LYS A 428 -8.65 18.40 14.48
CA LYS A 428 -9.07 17.67 15.66
C LYS A 428 -10.58 17.59 15.74
N GLY A 429 -11.09 16.36 15.76
CA GLY A 429 -12.51 16.12 15.97
C GLY A 429 -12.97 16.58 17.37
N PRO A 430 -14.26 16.86 17.54
CA PRO A 430 -14.84 17.15 18.85
C PRO A 430 -14.59 15.97 19.79
N VAL A 431 -14.32 16.24 21.06
CA VAL A 431 -14.02 15.21 22.07
C VAL A 431 -15.06 15.26 23.18
N MET A 432 -15.73 14.13 23.43
CA MET A 432 -16.71 14.01 24.50
C MET A 432 -16.03 14.20 25.87
N VAL A 433 -16.44 15.20 26.65
CA VAL A 433 -15.92 15.45 28.01
C VAL A 433 -16.89 14.91 29.06
N ARG A 434 -18.20 15.13 28.91
CA ARG A 434 -19.23 14.61 29.85
C ARG A 434 -20.45 14.07 29.13
N ASN A 435 -20.97 12.96 29.67
CA ASN A 435 -22.25 12.35 29.35
C ASN A 435 -22.79 11.72 30.65
N GLU A 436 -23.35 12.55 31.54
CA GLU A 436 -23.88 12.17 32.86
C GLU A 436 -25.41 12.19 32.87
N VAL A 437 -26.01 11.45 33.81
CA VAL A 437 -27.48 11.27 33.88
C VAL A 437 -28.19 12.56 34.29
N LEU A 438 -29.02 13.11 33.40
CA LEU A 438 -29.84 14.29 33.68
C LEU A 438 -31.00 13.93 34.62
N ARG A 439 -31.01 14.52 35.81
CA ARG A 439 -32.10 14.35 36.78
C ARG A 439 -33.16 15.43 36.57
N VAL A 440 -34.36 15.01 36.19
CA VAL A 440 -35.49 15.90 35.89
C VAL A 440 -36.37 16.03 37.14
N THR A 441 -36.33 17.18 37.80
CA THR A 441 -37.20 17.52 38.92
C THR A 441 -38.50 18.14 38.39
N GLY A 442 -39.62 17.45 38.57
CA GLY A 442 -40.89 17.85 37.95
C GLY A 442 -40.89 17.60 36.44
N ASN A 443 -41.15 18.64 35.63
CA ASN A 443 -41.50 18.48 34.21
C ASN A 443 -40.45 19.07 33.23
N LYS A 444 -39.40 19.73 33.73
CA LYS A 444 -38.33 20.36 32.92
C LYS A 444 -37.00 20.30 33.66
N ALA A 445 -35.90 20.08 32.94
CA ALA A 445 -34.53 20.37 33.38
C ALA A 445 -33.73 21.02 32.25
N LEU A 446 -32.71 21.81 32.56
CA LEU A 446 -31.79 22.36 31.56
C LEU A 446 -30.71 21.33 31.20
N ILE A 447 -30.30 21.29 29.94
CA ILE A 447 -29.09 20.57 29.51
C ILE A 447 -27.96 21.59 29.49
N THR A 448 -26.87 21.26 30.19
CA THR A 448 -25.76 22.16 30.53
C THR A 448 -24.45 21.36 30.56
N ASN A 449 -23.30 22.02 30.55
CA ASN A 449 -21.97 21.42 30.60
C ASN A 449 -21.71 20.52 31.83
N SER A 450 -22.55 20.61 32.89
CA SER A 450 -22.52 19.65 34.02
C SER A 450 -23.12 18.27 33.70
N HIS A 451 -23.84 18.15 32.57
CA HIS A 451 -24.52 16.93 32.12
C HIS A 451 -23.99 16.44 30.78
N LEU A 452 -23.85 17.34 29.81
CA LEU A 452 -23.46 17.06 28.42
C LEU A 452 -22.43 18.10 27.99
N ASP A 453 -21.22 17.68 27.65
CA ASP A 453 -20.07 18.59 27.47
C ASP A 453 -19.10 18.03 26.43
N VAL A 454 -18.76 18.82 25.42
CA VAL A 454 -17.82 18.48 24.34
C VAL A 454 -16.83 19.63 24.16
N GLU A 455 -15.54 19.28 24.13
CA GLU A 455 -14.44 20.22 24.00
C GLU A 455 -13.60 19.90 22.76
N VAL A 456 -12.94 20.93 22.23
CA VAL A 456 -11.95 20.81 21.14
C VAL A 456 -10.58 20.77 21.79
N SER A 457 -9.91 19.63 21.74
CA SER A 457 -8.74 19.35 22.58
C SER A 457 -7.46 20.00 22.03
N CYS A 458 -7.07 21.14 22.59
CA CYS A 458 -5.74 21.71 22.35
C CYS A 458 -4.92 21.88 23.62
N PHE A 459 -3.85 21.09 23.71
CA PHE A 459 -2.69 21.37 24.54
C PHE A 459 -1.49 21.53 23.61
N TRP A 460 -1.12 22.79 23.36
CA TRP A 460 0.12 23.21 22.70
C TRP A 460 0.68 24.34 23.54
N MET A 461 1.94 24.28 23.94
CA MET A 461 2.59 25.36 24.67
C MET A 461 3.96 25.65 24.10
N ASN A 462 4.23 26.94 23.86
CA ASN A 462 5.49 27.41 23.29
C ASN A 462 6.67 27.24 24.26
N PHE A 463 7.88 27.32 23.69
CA PHE A 463 9.12 27.31 24.46
C PHE A 463 9.15 28.43 25.52
N ARG A 464 9.56 28.07 26.75
CA ARG A 464 9.78 28.90 27.95
C ARG A 464 8.53 29.31 28.76
N TYR A 465 8.44 28.73 29.96
CA TYR A 465 8.05 29.39 31.23
C TYR A 465 6.87 30.39 31.26
N GLU A 466 5.68 30.02 30.77
CA GLU A 466 4.43 30.40 31.45
C GLU A 466 3.23 29.53 31.00
N LEU A 467 2.48 28.97 31.96
CA LEU A 467 1.34 28.09 31.72
C LEU A 467 0.05 28.90 31.49
N THR A 468 0.01 29.61 30.37
CA THR A 468 -1.15 30.40 29.93
C THR A 468 -2.01 29.57 29.00
N VAL A 469 -3.22 29.21 29.43
CA VAL A 469 -4.18 28.44 28.61
C VAL A 469 -4.75 29.35 27.52
N PHE A 470 -4.26 29.22 26.30
CA PHE A 470 -4.84 29.85 25.11
C PHE A 470 -5.81 28.90 24.41
N GLN A 471 -6.99 29.40 24.03
CA GLN A 471 -7.97 28.63 23.26
C GLN A 471 -7.57 28.51 21.79
N ASP A 472 -6.88 27.42 21.45
CA ASP A 472 -6.81 26.95 20.07
C ASP A 472 -7.99 26.04 19.74
N THR A 473 -9.13 26.68 19.48
CA THR A 473 -10.34 26.07 18.92
C THR A 473 -10.26 26.12 17.39
N ASP A 474 -9.82 25.04 16.75
CA ASP A 474 -9.94 24.89 15.29
C ASP A 474 -11.41 24.87 14.83
N THR A 475 -12.29 24.47 15.75
CA THR A 475 -13.74 24.42 15.64
C THR A 475 -14.38 25.26 16.75
N PRO A 476 -15.07 26.38 16.46
CA PRO A 476 -15.79 27.16 17.48
C PRO A 476 -17.06 26.43 17.98
N THR A 477 -17.49 26.65 19.23
CA THR A 477 -18.57 25.85 19.87
C THR A 477 -19.95 25.99 19.22
N ASN A 478 -20.17 27.03 18.40
CA ASN A 478 -21.37 27.19 17.57
C ASN A 478 -21.36 26.30 16.29
N SER A 479 -20.24 25.67 15.96
CA SER A 479 -20.10 24.72 14.84
C SER A 479 -20.01 23.26 15.28
N ILE A 480 -19.91 23.00 16.59
CA ILE A 480 -20.05 21.67 17.19
C ILE A 480 -21.54 21.37 17.34
N ILE A 481 -22.09 20.52 16.47
CA ILE A 481 -23.52 20.21 16.39
C ILE A 481 -23.81 18.83 17.00
N TYR A 482 -24.69 18.80 17.99
CA TYR A 482 -25.34 17.61 18.49
C TYR A 482 -26.54 17.26 17.60
N ILE A 483 -26.70 15.99 17.25
CA ILE A 483 -27.83 15.46 16.46
C ILE A 483 -28.47 14.32 17.26
N ILE A 484 -29.72 14.49 17.70
CA ILE A 484 -30.38 13.58 18.64
C ILE A 484 -31.49 12.74 17.99
N ALA A 485 -31.67 11.53 18.49
CA ALA A 485 -32.88 10.74 18.29
C ALA A 485 -34.00 11.24 19.22
N GLN A 486 -35.26 10.88 18.92
CA GLN A 486 -36.40 11.20 19.78
C GLN A 486 -36.23 10.57 21.18
N PRO A 487 -36.39 11.31 22.29
CA PRO A 487 -36.23 10.75 23.62
C PRO A 487 -37.38 9.81 24.04
N SER A 488 -37.03 8.79 24.82
CA SER A 488 -37.93 7.70 25.24
C SER A 488 -38.94 8.05 26.34
N ASN A 489 -38.72 9.14 27.08
CA ASN A 489 -39.58 9.60 28.19
C ASN A 489 -39.85 11.12 28.19
N GLY A 490 -39.56 11.81 27.07
CA GLY A 490 -39.69 13.26 26.98
C GLY A 490 -39.37 13.81 25.60
N ARG A 491 -39.07 15.11 25.56
CA ARG A 491 -38.67 15.86 24.36
C ARG A 491 -37.58 16.87 24.73
N VAL A 492 -36.62 17.10 23.83
CA VAL A 492 -35.68 18.22 23.98
C VAL A 492 -36.29 19.44 23.30
N VAL A 493 -36.23 20.58 23.97
CA VAL A 493 -36.85 21.84 23.59
C VAL A 493 -35.92 23.02 23.87
N LYS A 494 -36.19 24.15 23.24
CA LYS A 494 -35.49 25.41 23.55
C LYS A 494 -35.88 25.91 24.94
N ALA A 495 -34.90 26.33 25.74
CA ALA A 495 -35.12 26.65 27.15
C ALA A 495 -36.12 27.80 27.38
N GLY A 496 -36.22 28.74 26.43
CA GLY A 496 -37.19 29.84 26.42
C GLY A 496 -38.53 29.54 25.73
N HIS A 497 -38.60 28.55 24.83
CA HIS A 497 -39.80 28.21 24.06
C HIS A 497 -40.09 26.71 24.14
N LEU A 498 -40.90 26.31 25.12
CA LEU A 498 -41.11 24.89 25.49
C LEU A 498 -41.99 24.09 24.51
N GLU A 499 -42.50 24.73 23.46
CA GLU A 499 -43.22 24.13 22.34
C GLU A 499 -42.28 23.87 21.14
N GLU A 500 -41.14 24.57 21.06
CA GLU A 500 -40.11 24.41 20.03
C GLU A 500 -39.27 23.16 20.32
N VAL A 501 -39.71 22.01 19.79
CA VAL A 501 -38.97 20.73 19.88
C VAL A 501 -37.79 20.74 18.92
N ILE A 502 -36.60 20.42 19.44
CA ILE A 502 -35.35 20.47 18.68
C ILE A 502 -34.71 19.08 18.57
N THR A 503 -34.29 18.71 17.36
CA THR A 503 -33.58 17.46 17.04
C THR A 503 -32.07 17.66 16.85
N ASN A 504 -31.62 18.91 16.87
CA ASN A 504 -30.22 19.31 16.92
C ASN A 504 -30.04 20.58 17.77
N PHE A 505 -28.83 20.79 18.26
CA PHE A 505 -28.39 21.98 18.99
C PHE A 505 -26.87 22.05 18.98
N THR A 506 -26.28 23.22 19.24
CA THR A 506 -24.83 23.39 19.26
C THR A 506 -24.25 23.23 20.66
N GLN A 507 -22.93 23.04 20.80
CA GLN A 507 -22.26 23.16 22.10
C GLN A 507 -22.47 24.56 22.69
N PHE A 508 -22.45 25.61 21.86
CA PHE A 508 -22.79 26.98 22.28
C PHE A 508 -24.20 27.10 22.88
N ASP A 509 -25.20 26.36 22.39
CA ASP A 509 -26.53 26.34 22.99
C ASP A 509 -26.54 25.68 24.38
N ILE A 510 -25.65 24.71 24.64
CA ILE A 510 -25.45 24.15 25.98
C ILE A 510 -24.72 25.16 26.88
N ASP A 511 -23.65 25.79 26.37
CA ASP A 511 -22.85 26.80 27.07
C ASP A 511 -23.73 27.97 27.55
N GLN A 512 -24.69 28.40 26.72
CA GLN A 512 -25.67 29.44 27.03
C GLN A 512 -26.91 28.94 27.79
N SER A 513 -26.98 27.64 28.12
CA SER A 513 -28.15 26.99 28.77
C SER A 513 -29.48 27.16 27.99
N ASN A 514 -29.39 27.28 26.66
CA ASN A 514 -30.52 27.41 25.74
C ASN A 514 -31.24 26.07 25.45
N VAL A 515 -30.70 24.94 25.91
CA VAL A 515 -31.27 23.59 25.71
C VAL A 515 -31.97 23.11 26.99
N ALA A 516 -33.16 22.53 26.86
CA ALA A 516 -33.89 21.94 27.97
C ALA A 516 -34.51 20.58 27.61
N PHE A 517 -34.52 19.65 28.56
CA PHE A 517 -35.34 18.46 28.48
C PHE A 517 -36.70 18.72 29.15
N SER A 518 -37.80 18.38 28.47
CA SER A 518 -39.15 18.40 29.03
C SER A 518 -39.73 16.98 29.06
N ALA A 519 -40.16 16.54 30.23
CA ALA A 519 -40.76 15.22 30.41
C ALA A 519 -42.18 15.20 29.86
N THR A 520 -42.54 14.13 29.15
CA THR A 520 -43.89 13.94 28.58
C THR A 520 -44.59 12.71 29.13
N ASN A 521 -43.84 11.73 29.66
CA ASN A 521 -44.42 10.53 30.26
C ASN A 521 -43.85 10.27 31.66
N HIS A 522 -44.64 10.55 32.68
CA HIS A 522 -44.30 10.28 34.09
C HIS A 522 -44.46 8.79 34.49
N SER A 523 -44.98 7.92 33.61
CA SER A 523 -45.16 6.49 33.90
C SER A 523 -43.86 5.67 33.86
N ASN A 524 -42.82 6.18 33.20
CA ASN A 524 -41.51 5.55 33.14
C ASN A 524 -40.44 6.50 33.69
N PRO A 525 -39.93 6.29 34.92
CA PRO A 525 -39.01 7.22 35.56
C PRO A 525 -37.59 7.23 34.95
N PHE A 526 -37.25 6.28 34.06
CA PHE A 526 -35.94 6.20 33.42
C PHE A 526 -36.06 6.23 31.90
N GLY A 527 -35.14 6.94 31.23
CA GLY A 527 -35.11 7.01 29.78
C GLY A 527 -33.88 7.74 29.27
N GLY A 528 -34.05 8.46 28.17
CA GLY A 528 -32.93 9.09 27.46
C GLY A 528 -33.14 9.14 25.95
N PHE A 529 -32.11 9.61 25.25
CA PHE A 529 -32.01 9.63 23.79
C PHE A 529 -30.61 9.22 23.34
N SER A 530 -30.50 8.66 22.12
CA SER A 530 -29.20 8.51 21.47
C SER A 530 -28.82 9.79 20.74
N PHE A 531 -27.53 10.10 20.63
CA PHE A 531 -27.04 11.27 19.92
C PHE A 531 -25.71 11.02 19.19
N HIS A 532 -25.45 11.87 18.20
CA HIS A 532 -24.14 12.05 17.58
C HIS A 532 -23.67 13.49 17.80
N VAL A 533 -22.37 13.72 17.66
CA VAL A 533 -21.77 15.07 17.68
C VAL A 533 -20.86 15.23 16.47
N THR A 534 -20.85 16.40 15.82
CA THR A 534 -19.99 16.66 14.65
C THR A 534 -19.56 18.12 14.58
N ASP A 535 -18.34 18.36 14.08
CA ASP A 535 -17.79 19.66 13.66
C ASP A 535 -17.98 19.90 12.14
N GLY A 536 -18.67 18.99 11.45
CA GLY A 536 -18.80 18.95 9.98
C GLY A 536 -17.81 18.02 9.27
N LYS A 537 -16.68 17.65 9.89
CA LYS A 537 -15.62 16.80 9.31
C LYS A 537 -15.50 15.45 10.03
N HIS A 538 -15.46 15.49 11.35
CA HIS A 538 -15.32 14.40 12.30
C HIS A 538 -16.65 14.14 13.03
N LYS A 539 -16.82 12.93 13.61
CA LYS A 539 -18.06 12.53 14.30
C LYS A 539 -17.81 11.68 15.54
N ILE A 540 -18.54 11.98 16.62
CA ILE A 540 -18.74 11.10 17.79
C ILE A 540 -20.12 10.46 17.68
N GLY A 541 -20.24 9.18 18.06
CA GLY A 541 -21.52 8.51 18.30
C GLY A 541 -21.75 7.24 17.46
N PRO A 542 -22.90 6.57 17.60
CA PRO A 542 -24.00 6.93 18.50
C PRO A 542 -23.64 6.74 19.98
N GLU A 543 -23.80 7.80 20.78
CA GLU A 543 -23.76 7.77 22.24
C GLU A 543 -25.19 7.74 22.80
N TRP A 544 -25.35 7.52 24.11
CA TRP A 544 -26.65 7.53 24.79
C TRP A 544 -26.64 8.49 25.99
N PHE A 545 -27.53 9.48 25.97
CA PHE A 545 -27.76 10.42 27.06
C PHE A 545 -28.94 9.97 27.91
N SER A 546 -28.71 9.72 29.20
CA SER A 546 -29.73 9.15 30.10
C SER A 546 -30.47 10.22 30.89
N THR A 547 -31.76 10.00 31.13
CA THR A 547 -32.62 10.88 31.96
C THR A 547 -33.30 10.09 33.08
N GLU A 548 -33.43 10.70 34.26
CA GLU A 548 -34.09 10.11 35.43
C GLU A 548 -35.07 11.13 36.05
N LEU A 549 -36.34 10.78 36.15
CA LEU A 549 -37.38 11.59 36.77
C LEU A 549 -37.30 11.49 38.30
N SER A 550 -37.15 12.63 38.96
CA SER A 550 -37.08 12.74 40.41
C SER A 550 -38.33 13.42 40.96
N SER A 551 -38.84 12.92 42.10
CA SER A 551 -39.91 13.57 42.85
C SER A 551 -39.56 15.04 43.13
N SER A 552 -40.45 15.96 42.78
CA SER A 552 -40.22 17.40 42.83
C SER A 552 -40.19 17.94 44.25
N SER A 553 -39.08 18.59 44.61
CA SER A 553 -38.99 19.51 45.75
C SER A 553 -39.21 20.91 45.20
N ASN A 554 -40.33 21.57 45.56
CA ASN A 554 -40.79 22.86 44.96
C ASN A 554 -39.88 24.08 45.22
N ILE A 555 -38.68 23.84 45.74
CA ILE A 555 -37.69 24.83 46.19
C ILE A 555 -36.31 24.57 45.58
N LEU A 556 -35.98 23.32 45.25
CA LEU A 556 -34.68 22.96 44.66
C LEU A 556 -34.79 22.79 43.15
N GLU A 557 -34.22 23.75 42.42
CA GLU A 557 -34.09 23.71 40.97
C GLU A 557 -32.86 22.89 40.51
N ALA A 558 -31.84 22.76 41.37
CA ALA A 558 -30.71 21.84 41.14
C ALA A 558 -30.25 21.17 42.44
N ASN A 559 -30.03 19.86 42.37
CA ASN A 559 -29.38 19.03 43.40
C ASN A 559 -28.64 17.86 42.71
N GLY A 560 -27.62 18.24 41.93
CA GLY A 560 -26.78 17.35 41.14
C GLY A 560 -25.80 16.52 41.96
N ARG A 561 -24.83 15.92 41.26
CA ARG A 561 -23.75 15.13 41.84
C ARG A 561 -22.43 15.87 41.63
N LEU A 562 -21.75 16.24 42.70
CA LEU A 562 -20.39 16.75 42.61
C LEU A 562 -19.43 15.60 42.27
N VAL A 563 -18.59 15.81 41.24
CA VAL A 563 -17.42 14.99 40.96
C VAL A 563 -16.18 15.80 41.34
N ALA A 564 -15.27 15.23 42.12
CA ALA A 564 -14.12 15.90 42.69
C ALA A 564 -12.83 15.06 42.55
N SER A 565 -11.66 15.71 42.51
CA SER A 565 -10.36 15.02 42.62
C SER A 565 -10.07 14.63 44.07
N PRO A 566 -9.40 13.49 44.32
CA PRO A 566 -8.71 13.22 45.58
C PRO A 566 -7.81 14.39 45.99
N SER A 567 -7.66 14.56 47.30
CA SER A 567 -6.78 15.54 47.98
C SER A 567 -6.84 16.96 47.38
N SER A 568 -8.05 17.41 47.02
CA SER A 568 -8.31 18.67 46.32
C SER A 568 -9.47 19.46 46.94
N ALA A 569 -9.75 20.65 46.39
CA ALA A 569 -10.90 21.47 46.71
C ALA A 569 -11.70 21.78 45.42
N THR A 570 -13.00 21.48 45.40
CA THR A 570 -13.88 21.62 44.22
C THR A 570 -15.09 22.49 44.55
N VAL A 571 -15.36 23.50 43.73
CA VAL A 571 -16.47 24.45 43.90
C VAL A 571 -17.83 23.73 43.77
N ILE A 572 -18.79 24.10 44.61
CA ILE A 572 -20.21 23.78 44.43
C ILE A 572 -20.87 25.00 43.79
N GLY A 573 -21.13 24.94 42.48
CA GLY A 573 -21.78 26.01 41.74
C GLY A 573 -23.30 25.84 41.61
N THR A 574 -23.95 26.81 40.96
CA THR A 574 -25.41 26.85 40.78
C THR A 574 -25.95 25.77 39.85
N GLU A 575 -25.09 25.23 38.99
CA GLU A 575 -25.38 24.07 38.15
C GLU A 575 -25.45 22.74 38.94
N LEU A 576 -24.86 22.69 40.14
CA LEU A 576 -24.90 21.54 41.03
C LEU A 576 -25.87 21.70 42.19
N LEU A 577 -25.99 22.89 42.79
CA LEU A 577 -26.89 23.14 43.91
C LEU A 577 -27.58 24.50 43.76
N ARG A 578 -28.90 24.49 43.60
CA ARG A 578 -29.68 25.72 43.48
C ARG A 578 -31.05 25.58 44.11
N ALA A 579 -31.34 26.48 45.04
CA ALA A 579 -32.67 26.75 45.54
C ALA A 579 -33.20 28.06 44.94
N ASN A 580 -34.51 28.10 44.68
CA ASN A 580 -35.23 29.30 44.27
C ASN A 580 -36.51 29.42 45.10
N MET A 581 -36.87 30.66 45.44
CA MET A 581 -38.04 30.98 46.26
C MET A 581 -38.67 32.26 45.72
N PRO A 582 -39.89 32.21 45.14
CA PRO A 582 -40.57 33.41 44.64
C PRO A 582 -40.63 34.51 45.70
N GLY A 583 -40.25 35.74 45.31
CA GLY A 583 -40.26 36.91 46.21
C GLY A 583 -39.23 36.89 47.35
N THR A 584 -38.20 36.04 47.29
CA THR A 584 -37.13 35.94 48.31
C THR A 584 -35.76 36.13 47.66
N ARG A 585 -34.88 36.91 48.31
CA ARG A 585 -33.56 37.24 47.74
C ARG A 585 -32.57 36.07 47.88
N PRO A 586 -31.56 35.92 47.00
CA PRO A 586 -30.55 34.85 47.15
C PRO A 586 -29.74 34.89 48.46
N ASP A 587 -29.60 36.06 49.07
CA ASP A 587 -29.02 36.28 50.40
C ASP A 587 -29.96 35.84 51.56
N GLU A 588 -31.26 35.72 51.32
CA GLU A 588 -32.25 35.26 52.30
C GLU A 588 -32.49 33.74 52.25
N ILE A 589 -31.99 33.04 51.23
CA ILE A 589 -32.14 31.57 51.06
C ILE A 589 -30.94 30.88 51.71
N ILE A 590 -31.17 30.17 52.82
CA ILE A 590 -30.13 29.55 53.64
C ILE A 590 -30.18 28.03 53.54
N PHE A 591 -29.02 27.43 53.31
CA PHE A 591 -28.76 25.99 53.38
C PHE A 591 -28.11 25.65 54.72
N THR A 592 -28.61 24.62 55.40
CA THR A 592 -28.06 24.11 56.68
C THR A 592 -27.66 22.65 56.52
N ILE A 593 -26.38 22.32 56.70
CA ILE A 593 -25.88 20.95 56.75
C ILE A 593 -26.26 20.33 58.11
N LEU A 594 -27.07 19.28 58.07
CA LEU A 594 -27.49 18.49 59.23
C LEU A 594 -26.52 17.32 59.51
N LYS A 595 -25.98 16.73 58.45
CA LYS A 595 -24.99 15.64 58.54
C LYS A 595 -23.84 15.97 57.60
N PRO A 596 -22.61 16.20 58.10
CA PRO A 596 -21.47 16.48 57.25
C PRO A 596 -21.08 15.26 56.40
N ALA A 597 -20.28 15.54 55.38
CA ALA A 597 -19.59 14.53 54.58
C ALA A 597 -18.58 13.73 55.44
N ARG A 598 -18.16 12.54 54.98
CA ARG A 598 -17.31 11.61 55.75
C ARG A 598 -15.83 11.70 55.39
N TYR A 599 -15.51 12.04 54.14
CA TYR A 599 -14.17 12.02 53.54
C TYR A 599 -13.75 13.40 53.01
N GLY A 600 -14.46 14.44 53.43
CA GLY A 600 -14.21 15.84 53.10
C GLY A 600 -15.13 16.76 53.91
N GLU A 601 -15.03 18.06 53.68
CA GLU A 601 -15.79 19.09 54.37
C GLU A 601 -16.26 20.19 53.41
N VAL A 602 -17.25 20.99 53.84
CA VAL A 602 -17.69 22.17 53.09
C VAL A 602 -17.03 23.40 53.69
N LEU A 603 -16.32 24.13 52.83
CA LEU A 603 -15.73 25.44 53.09
C LEU A 603 -16.61 26.52 52.46
N VAL A 604 -16.68 27.66 53.12
CA VAL A 604 -17.32 28.88 52.61
C VAL A 604 -16.32 30.00 52.84
N ASP A 605 -15.93 30.70 51.77
CA ASP A 605 -14.87 31.72 51.82
C ASP A 605 -13.55 31.18 52.43
N GLY A 606 -13.25 29.91 52.14
CA GLY A 606 -12.08 29.18 52.65
C GLY A 606 -12.21 28.60 54.07
N ILE A 607 -13.27 28.93 54.80
CA ILE A 607 -13.47 28.52 56.20
C ILE A 607 -14.52 27.41 56.29
N LYS A 608 -14.24 26.35 57.07
CA LYS A 608 -15.18 25.24 57.33
C LYS A 608 -16.50 25.77 57.89
N ASN A 609 -17.60 25.51 57.19
CA ASN A 609 -18.91 26.01 57.59
C ASN A 609 -20.03 24.99 57.30
N THR A 610 -21.07 24.99 58.16
CA THR A 610 -22.27 24.17 58.00
C THR A 610 -23.47 24.96 57.47
N VAL A 611 -23.34 26.27 57.30
CA VAL A 611 -24.39 27.18 56.84
C VAL A 611 -23.87 28.03 55.67
N PHE A 612 -24.65 28.12 54.59
CA PHE A 612 -24.33 28.97 53.43
C PHE A 612 -25.59 29.49 52.74
N THR A 613 -25.46 30.58 51.98
CA THR A 613 -26.56 31.21 51.25
C THR A 613 -26.56 30.86 49.76
N GLN A 614 -27.71 30.98 49.09
CA GLN A 614 -27.76 30.88 47.63
C GLN A 614 -26.87 31.94 46.96
N LEU A 615 -26.74 33.15 47.54
CA LEU A 615 -25.81 34.17 47.04
C LEU A 615 -24.34 33.72 47.05
N GLN A 616 -23.90 32.99 48.06
CA GLN A 616 -22.53 32.44 48.12
C GLN A 616 -22.29 31.35 47.08
N ILE A 617 -23.31 30.52 46.77
CA ILE A 617 -23.25 29.57 45.65
C ILE A 617 -23.17 30.32 44.32
N ASN A 618 -24.03 31.33 44.11
CA ASN A 618 -24.01 32.18 42.91
C ASN A 618 -22.66 32.86 42.69
N ARG A 619 -21.92 33.15 43.76
CA ARG A 619 -20.57 33.74 43.75
C ARG A 619 -19.43 32.71 43.74
N ARG A 620 -19.74 31.41 43.65
CA ARG A 620 -18.75 30.30 43.71
C ARG A 620 -17.89 30.27 44.98
N GLN A 621 -18.39 30.82 46.08
CA GLN A 621 -17.72 30.90 47.39
C GLN A 621 -17.85 29.61 48.23
N VAL A 622 -18.72 28.67 47.83
CA VAL A 622 -18.95 27.39 48.50
C VAL A 622 -18.13 26.29 47.82
N VAL A 623 -17.34 25.55 48.61
CA VAL A 623 -16.33 24.60 48.11
C VAL A 623 -16.37 23.32 48.94
N TYR A 624 -16.32 22.16 48.31
CA TYR A 624 -16.05 20.89 48.99
C TYR A 624 -14.55 20.60 48.95
N SER A 625 -13.94 20.39 50.12
CA SER A 625 -12.52 20.07 50.28
C SER A 625 -12.32 18.65 50.80
N THR A 626 -11.42 17.90 50.19
CA THR A 626 -10.87 16.65 50.74
C THR A 626 -9.41 16.83 51.20
N VAL A 627 -8.90 18.06 51.26
CA VAL A 627 -7.55 18.36 51.74
C VAL A 627 -7.48 18.09 53.24
N GLY A 628 -6.46 17.34 53.70
CA GLY A 628 -6.29 16.97 55.11
C GLY A 628 -7.12 15.77 55.58
N PHE A 629 -7.89 15.14 54.69
CA PHE A 629 -8.51 13.83 54.92
C PHE A 629 -7.59 12.71 54.44
N SER A 630 -7.79 11.48 54.93
CA SER A 630 -6.95 10.35 54.53
C SER A 630 -7.07 10.06 53.02
N ASP A 631 -5.92 9.86 52.39
CA ASP A 631 -5.80 9.58 50.96
C ASP A 631 -6.69 8.41 50.52
N GLN A 632 -7.07 8.43 49.25
CA GLN A 632 -8.11 7.58 48.72
C GLN A 632 -7.52 6.31 48.12
N ASN A 633 -7.53 5.22 48.88
CA ASN A 633 -7.01 3.92 48.45
C ASN A 633 -7.88 3.18 47.39
N GLU A 634 -8.66 3.92 46.58
CA GLU A 634 -9.55 3.35 45.57
C GLU A 634 -9.82 4.36 44.41
N TRP A 635 -10.04 3.87 43.19
CA TRP A 635 -10.25 4.72 42.00
C TRP A 635 -11.42 5.71 42.14
N SER A 636 -12.51 5.34 42.82
CA SER A 636 -13.72 6.17 42.94
C SER A 636 -14.51 5.94 44.24
N ARG A 637 -14.37 6.86 45.20
CA ARG A 637 -15.01 6.85 46.52
C ARG A 637 -16.29 7.69 46.51
N ARG A 638 -17.36 7.23 47.16
CA ARG A 638 -18.64 7.97 47.28
C ARG A 638 -18.76 8.66 48.63
N ASP A 639 -19.26 9.90 48.63
CA ASP A 639 -19.57 10.67 49.83
C ASP A 639 -20.86 11.49 49.66
N SER A 640 -21.33 12.13 50.73
CA SER A 640 -22.53 12.97 50.73
C SER A 640 -22.70 13.70 52.06
N PHE A 641 -23.10 14.97 52.01
CA PHE A 641 -23.71 15.64 53.17
C PHE A 641 -25.25 15.66 53.03
N SER A 642 -25.95 15.78 54.16
CA SER A 642 -27.40 15.97 54.20
C SER A 642 -27.73 17.36 54.72
N PHE A 643 -28.71 18.02 54.09
CA PHE A 643 -29.03 19.42 54.34
C PHE A 643 -30.54 19.70 54.35
N ARG A 644 -30.91 20.90 54.80
CA ARG A 644 -32.23 21.52 54.55
C ARG A 644 -32.05 22.93 54.03
N VAL A 645 -33.13 23.49 53.48
CA VAL A 645 -33.23 24.88 53.04
C VAL A 645 -34.32 25.58 53.86
N HIS A 646 -34.04 26.79 54.31
CA HIS A 646 -34.99 27.66 55.00
C HIS A 646 -34.80 29.12 54.57
N LYS A 647 -35.79 29.96 54.84
CA LYS A 647 -35.65 31.41 54.70
C LYS A 647 -34.98 31.99 55.96
N ASN A 648 -34.15 33.01 55.77
CA ASN A 648 -33.58 33.79 56.88
C ASN A 648 -34.69 34.28 57.85
N ASN A 649 -34.41 34.23 59.14
CA ASN A 649 -35.36 34.44 60.24
C ASN A 649 -36.59 33.49 60.32
N SER A 650 -36.68 32.45 59.47
CA SER A 650 -37.64 31.35 59.67
C SER A 650 -36.98 30.15 60.35
N ALA A 651 -37.56 29.71 61.47
CA ALA A 651 -37.20 28.44 62.13
C ALA A 651 -37.87 27.21 61.46
N GLN A 652 -38.82 27.43 60.54
CA GLN A 652 -39.50 26.36 59.82
C GLN A 652 -38.71 26.04 58.54
N PHE A 653 -38.11 24.85 58.51
CA PHE A 653 -37.50 24.30 57.31
C PHE A 653 -38.56 24.05 56.24
N LEU A 654 -38.24 24.41 55.00
CA LEU A 654 -39.21 24.45 53.90
C LEU A 654 -39.16 23.20 53.01
N ASN A 655 -38.16 22.34 53.23
CA ASN A 655 -38.02 21.03 52.58
C ASN A 655 -37.73 19.91 53.60
N THR A 656 -37.82 18.67 53.13
CA THR A 656 -37.40 17.46 53.85
C THR A 656 -35.87 17.38 54.00
N ASN A 657 -35.36 16.37 54.69
CA ASN A 657 -33.91 16.09 54.74
C ASN A 657 -33.38 15.74 53.34
N GLU A 658 -32.76 16.70 52.66
CA GLU A 658 -32.16 16.50 51.35
C GLU A 658 -30.75 15.94 51.44
N LYS A 659 -30.26 15.36 50.33
CA LYS A 659 -28.93 14.74 50.25
C LYS A 659 -28.19 15.24 49.02
N PHE A 660 -27.10 15.97 49.23
CA PHE A 660 -26.15 16.32 48.18
C PHE A 660 -25.21 15.14 47.94
N ARG A 661 -25.03 14.72 46.69
CA ARG A 661 -24.24 13.52 46.33
C ARG A 661 -22.86 13.92 45.84
N ILE A 662 -21.83 13.24 46.33
CA ILE A 662 -20.43 13.52 45.98
C ILE A 662 -19.74 12.24 45.53
N THR A 663 -18.81 12.33 44.59
CA THR A 663 -17.89 11.24 44.25
C THR A 663 -16.50 11.80 44.00
N THR A 664 -15.53 11.28 44.74
CA THR A 664 -14.12 11.65 44.63
C THR A 664 -13.42 10.58 43.79
N THR A 665 -12.79 10.96 42.68
CA THR A 665 -12.28 10.00 41.67
C THR A 665 -10.99 10.45 41.02
N TYR A 666 -10.07 9.51 40.81
CA TYR A 666 -8.81 9.75 40.10
C TYR A 666 -9.01 10.11 38.62
N ALA A 667 -10.20 9.83 38.05
CA ALA A 667 -10.58 10.31 36.73
C ALA A 667 -10.82 11.83 36.65
N ALA A 668 -10.92 12.53 37.79
CA ALA A 668 -11.20 13.97 37.88
C ALA A 668 -10.00 14.80 38.39
N ILE A 669 -8.79 14.24 38.39
CA ILE A 669 -7.56 14.98 38.71
C ILE A 669 -7.39 16.14 37.71
N SER A 670 -7.05 17.32 38.21
CA SER A 670 -6.69 18.47 37.36
C SER A 670 -5.20 18.46 37.01
N ASP A 671 -4.83 19.03 35.86
CA ASP A 671 -3.47 19.01 35.31
C ASP A 671 -2.41 19.56 36.28
N LYS A 672 -2.81 20.54 37.11
CA LYS A 672 -2.00 21.14 38.19
C LYS A 672 -1.57 20.15 39.28
N VAL A 673 -2.21 18.99 39.36
CA VAL A 673 -1.95 17.92 40.34
C VAL A 673 -1.60 16.60 39.66
N LEU A 674 -1.93 16.45 38.37
CA LEU A 674 -1.70 15.26 37.54
C LEU A 674 -0.24 14.77 37.58
N SER A 675 0.72 15.70 37.56
CA SER A 675 2.16 15.43 37.64
C SER A 675 2.64 14.77 38.93
N LYS A 676 1.78 14.68 39.97
CA LYS A 676 2.06 13.90 41.19
C LYS A 676 1.74 12.42 41.07
N PHE A 677 0.91 12.05 40.08
CA PHE A 677 0.36 10.70 39.91
C PHE A 677 0.83 10.04 38.61
N ILE A 678 1.09 10.84 37.58
CA ILE A 678 1.53 10.38 36.26
C ILE A 678 2.67 11.27 35.76
N THR A 679 3.72 10.64 35.23
CA THR A 679 4.81 11.32 34.50
C THR A 679 4.79 10.88 33.05
N THR A 680 4.83 11.83 32.13
CA THR A 680 4.98 11.58 30.69
C THR A 680 6.32 12.09 30.18
N ARG A 681 6.84 11.47 29.12
CA ARG A 681 8.01 11.93 28.37
C ARG A 681 7.79 11.71 26.87
N PRO A 682 8.27 12.60 25.99
CA PRO A 682 8.05 12.46 24.56
C PRO A 682 8.74 11.21 24.01
N LEU A 683 8.06 10.47 23.14
CA LEU A 683 8.70 9.44 22.31
C LEU A 683 9.49 10.15 21.21
N ILE A 684 10.80 9.92 21.15
CA ILE A 684 11.67 10.50 20.13
C ILE A 684 11.84 9.48 18.99
N VAL A 685 11.67 9.93 17.76
CA VAL A 685 11.75 9.08 16.56
C VAL A 685 12.28 9.89 15.38
N SER A 686 12.99 9.27 14.44
CA SER A 686 13.40 9.95 13.21
C SER A 686 12.26 10.01 12.18
N ARG A 687 12.36 10.92 11.22
CA ARG A 687 11.56 10.87 9.98
C ARG A 687 11.78 9.52 9.29
N GLY A 688 10.71 8.91 8.80
CA GLY A 688 10.67 7.52 8.31
C GLY A 688 11.21 6.46 9.30
N GLY A 689 11.15 6.72 10.61
CA GLY A 689 11.70 5.85 11.66
C GLY A 689 10.65 5.16 12.53
N SER A 690 11.14 4.32 13.45
CA SER A 690 10.30 3.60 14.41
C SER A 690 10.90 3.59 15.83
N ALA A 691 10.04 3.67 16.84
CA ALA A 691 10.39 3.67 18.26
C ALA A 691 9.24 3.06 19.09
N SER A 692 9.53 2.37 20.20
CA SER A 692 8.51 1.68 21.01
C SER A 692 8.12 2.43 22.30
N PHE A 693 6.83 2.35 22.65
CA PHE A 693 6.30 2.88 23.91
C PHE A 693 6.54 1.92 25.08
N ASN A 694 6.84 2.50 26.24
CA ASN A 694 7.11 1.78 27.50
C ASN A 694 6.96 2.73 28.72
N GLN A 695 7.25 2.25 29.93
CA GLN A 695 7.19 3.03 31.17
C GLN A 695 7.96 4.38 31.13
N SER A 696 9.08 4.51 30.40
CA SER A 696 9.82 5.80 30.42
C SER A 696 9.06 6.94 29.75
N HIS A 697 8.09 6.60 28.90
CA HIS A 697 7.23 7.54 28.16
C HIS A 697 5.90 7.80 28.87
N LEU A 698 5.38 6.80 29.60
CA LEU A 698 4.18 6.88 30.43
C LEU A 698 4.39 6.10 31.73
N ASP A 699 4.68 6.80 32.82
CA ASP A 699 4.78 6.23 34.15
C ASP A 699 3.53 6.57 34.98
N VAL A 700 2.81 5.53 35.43
CA VAL A 700 1.63 5.65 36.30
C VAL A 700 1.82 4.96 37.67
N SER A 701 3.07 4.74 38.09
CA SER A 701 3.44 4.12 39.38
C SER A 701 2.70 4.75 40.57
N ALA A 702 2.88 6.05 40.77
CA ALA A 702 2.28 6.79 41.88
C ALA A 702 0.74 6.76 41.88
N LEU A 703 0.11 6.61 40.70
CA LEU A 703 -1.33 6.40 40.60
C LEU A 703 -1.73 4.96 40.96
N ALA A 704 -0.98 3.95 40.51
CA ALA A 704 -1.23 2.55 40.83
C ALA A 704 -1.03 2.24 42.32
N ASP A 705 0.01 2.81 42.93
CA ASP A 705 0.27 2.71 44.37
C ASP A 705 -0.83 3.40 45.19
N ALA A 706 -1.39 4.51 44.69
CA ALA A 706 -2.47 5.23 45.36
C ALA A 706 -3.81 4.47 45.39
N VAL A 707 -4.06 3.52 44.47
CA VAL A 707 -5.33 2.77 44.39
C VAL A 707 -5.23 1.31 44.86
N ASP A 708 -4.32 1.05 45.81
CA ASP A 708 -4.15 -0.17 46.63
C ASP A 708 -5.02 -1.39 46.23
N LYS A 709 -4.42 -2.30 45.45
CA LYS A 709 -4.98 -3.56 44.90
C LYS A 709 -5.89 -3.43 43.66
N GLU A 710 -6.12 -2.24 43.11
CA GLU A 710 -6.76 -2.11 41.80
C GLU A 710 -5.77 -2.27 40.64
N ILE A 711 -6.12 -3.09 39.65
CA ILE A 711 -5.35 -3.20 38.40
C ILE A 711 -5.61 -1.95 37.57
N VAL A 712 -4.61 -1.07 37.49
CA VAL A 712 -4.63 0.07 36.55
C VAL A 712 -4.43 -0.46 35.12
N MET A 713 -5.34 -0.07 34.23
CA MET A 713 -5.33 -0.33 32.80
C MET A 713 -4.98 0.95 32.03
N ILE A 714 -4.32 0.76 30.90
CA ILE A 714 -3.88 1.79 29.97
C ILE A 714 -4.39 1.36 28.59
N GLU A 715 -5.35 2.11 28.05
CA GLU A 715 -6.01 1.86 26.76
C GLU A 715 -5.68 2.98 25.77
N ILE A 716 -5.49 2.67 24.49
CA ILE A 716 -5.36 3.72 23.46
C ILE A 716 -6.71 4.44 23.34
N GLY A 717 -6.71 5.74 23.60
CA GLY A 717 -7.88 6.61 23.51
C GLY A 717 -8.00 7.31 22.17
N THR A 718 -6.87 7.79 21.63
CA THR A 718 -6.77 8.37 20.29
C THR A 718 -5.44 7.96 19.67
N GLU A 719 -5.48 7.38 18.47
CA GLU A 719 -4.30 6.97 17.72
C GLU A 719 -3.55 8.19 17.12
N PRO A 720 -2.23 8.09 16.91
CA PRO A 720 -1.43 9.08 16.19
C PRO A 720 -1.94 9.37 14.78
N ARG A 721 -1.60 10.56 14.27
CA ARG A 721 -2.00 11.07 12.95
C ARG A 721 -0.90 11.01 11.90
N ALA A 722 0.38 11.01 12.32
CA ALA A 722 1.54 11.03 11.45
C ALA A 722 2.31 9.69 11.40
N GLY A 723 1.89 8.71 12.19
CA GLY A 723 2.43 7.36 12.18
C GLY A 723 1.40 6.31 12.56
N LYS A 724 1.76 5.05 12.37
CA LYS A 724 0.94 3.88 12.71
C LYS A 724 1.40 3.27 14.04
N LEU A 725 0.45 2.81 14.85
CA LEU A 725 0.72 1.93 15.99
C LEU A 725 0.63 0.45 15.61
N GLU A 726 1.49 -0.36 16.23
CA GLU A 726 1.58 -1.81 16.02
C GLU A 726 1.67 -2.51 17.39
N TRP A 727 0.83 -3.52 17.60
CA TRP A 727 0.80 -4.33 18.82
C TRP A 727 1.44 -5.70 18.57
N LEU A 728 2.44 -6.06 19.36
CA LEU A 728 3.20 -7.31 19.17
C LEU A 728 2.43 -8.54 19.65
N ASP A 729 1.63 -8.41 20.72
CA ASP A 729 0.90 -9.52 21.33
C ASP A 729 -0.63 -9.41 21.13
N ASN A 730 -1.13 -9.96 20.02
CA ASN A 730 -2.56 -10.16 19.68
C ASN A 730 -3.46 -8.91 19.79
N GLU A 731 -3.62 -8.10 18.72
CA GLU A 731 -4.65 -7.04 18.52
C GLU A 731 -5.37 -6.54 19.82
N ARG A 732 -4.62 -5.92 20.73
CA ARG A 732 -5.08 -5.48 22.05
C ARG A 732 -5.01 -3.96 22.14
N ASN A 733 -6.15 -3.26 22.17
CA ASN A 733 -6.16 -1.80 22.34
C ASN A 733 -5.71 -1.32 23.75
N ARG A 734 -5.30 -2.22 24.66
CA ARG A 734 -4.99 -1.93 26.07
C ARG A 734 -4.08 -2.96 26.73
N VAL A 735 -3.35 -2.51 27.75
CA VAL A 735 -2.51 -3.31 28.67
C VAL A 735 -2.76 -2.89 30.12
N SER A 736 -2.36 -3.71 31.08
CA SER A 736 -2.21 -3.29 32.47
C SER A 736 -0.92 -2.48 32.68
N TRP A 737 -0.87 -1.69 33.75
CA TRP A 737 0.36 -1.04 34.20
C TRP A 737 1.50 -2.05 34.45
N THR A 738 1.17 -3.23 34.98
CA THR A 738 2.17 -4.29 35.23
C THR A 738 2.75 -4.87 33.94
N GLU A 739 1.96 -5.01 32.87
CA GLU A 739 2.43 -5.40 31.54
C GLU A 739 3.34 -4.29 30.96
N LEU A 740 2.89 -3.03 30.91
CA LEU A 740 3.68 -1.90 30.36
C LEU A 740 5.04 -1.68 31.06
N ARG A 741 5.13 -2.01 32.35
CA ARG A 741 6.37 -1.96 33.14
C ARG A 741 7.33 -3.11 32.87
N THR A 742 6.84 -4.28 32.44
CA THR A 742 7.66 -5.51 32.35
C THR A 742 7.93 -5.98 30.92
N SER A 743 7.19 -5.49 29.93
CA SER A 743 7.35 -5.92 28.54
C SER A 743 6.91 -4.84 27.54
N PHE A 744 7.61 -4.77 26.41
CA PHE A 744 7.27 -3.87 25.31
C PHE A 744 6.22 -4.52 24.41
N HIS A 745 5.09 -3.86 24.24
CA HIS A 745 3.96 -4.40 23.47
C HIS A 745 3.50 -3.47 22.33
N LEU A 746 3.89 -2.19 22.35
CA LEU A 746 3.36 -1.14 21.49
C LEU A 746 4.49 -0.41 20.75
N LEU A 747 4.54 -0.56 19.44
CA LEU A 747 5.50 0.07 18.53
C LEU A 747 4.84 1.23 17.78
N TYR A 748 5.56 2.34 17.60
CA TYR A 748 5.21 3.44 16.70
C TYR A 748 6.11 3.43 15.46
N ARG A 749 5.51 3.60 14.29
CA ARG A 749 6.20 3.75 13.00
C ARG A 749 5.74 5.04 12.35
N HIS A 750 6.66 5.98 12.11
CA HIS A 750 6.33 7.23 11.44
C HIS A 750 6.13 7.02 9.93
N THR A 751 4.97 7.45 9.40
CA THR A 751 4.56 7.15 8.01
C THR A 751 4.15 8.38 7.20
N ALA A 752 3.89 9.52 7.83
CA ALA A 752 3.62 10.77 7.13
C ALA A 752 4.89 11.32 6.47
N THR A 753 4.72 12.12 5.43
CA THR A 753 5.85 12.82 4.80
C THR A 753 6.33 13.98 5.65
N ASP A 754 5.45 14.89 6.07
CA ASP A 754 5.84 16.27 6.45
C ASP A 754 5.49 16.70 7.90
N SER A 755 5.19 15.76 8.80
CA SER A 755 4.89 16.08 10.21
C SER A 755 6.13 15.96 11.10
N LEU A 756 6.48 17.04 11.80
CA LEU A 756 7.59 17.06 12.79
C LEU A 756 7.14 16.70 14.22
N SER A 757 5.83 16.50 14.39
CA SER A 757 5.18 16.17 15.66
C SER A 757 4.02 15.21 15.43
N ASP A 758 3.71 14.43 16.47
CA ASP A 758 2.54 13.57 16.55
C ASP A 758 2.18 13.39 18.04
N SER A 759 1.04 12.78 18.37
CA SER A 759 0.67 12.52 19.76
C SER A 759 -0.22 11.30 19.93
N LEU A 760 -0.09 10.64 21.08
CA LEU A 760 -0.88 9.48 21.47
C LEU A 760 -1.61 9.76 22.76
N ILE A 761 -2.95 9.71 22.73
CA ILE A 761 -3.78 9.88 23.93
C ILE A 761 -4.09 8.50 24.52
N PHE A 762 -3.67 8.28 25.76
CA PHE A 762 -4.04 7.11 26.56
C PHE A 762 -5.24 7.42 27.47
N HIS A 763 -6.10 6.42 27.66
CA HIS A 763 -7.10 6.36 28.71
C HIS A 763 -6.58 5.48 29.85
N VAL A 764 -6.32 6.09 31.01
CA VAL A 764 -5.89 5.41 32.23
C VAL A 764 -7.10 5.22 33.14
N TYR A 765 -7.37 3.98 33.57
CA TYR A 765 -8.51 3.65 34.43
C TYR A 765 -8.28 2.37 35.22
N ALA A 766 -8.92 2.21 36.38
CA ALA A 766 -8.91 0.92 37.08
C ALA A 766 -9.82 -0.11 36.40
N ALA A 767 -9.38 -1.37 36.27
CA ALA A 767 -10.06 -2.41 35.49
C ALA A 767 -11.56 -2.61 35.85
N ARG A 768 -11.93 -2.40 37.13
CA ARG A 768 -13.34 -2.49 37.60
C ARG A 768 -14.26 -1.40 37.03
N GLU A 769 -13.70 -0.31 36.52
CA GLU A 769 -14.38 0.82 35.89
C GLU A 769 -14.29 0.80 34.35
N SER A 770 -13.79 -0.28 33.75
CA SER A 770 -13.50 -0.39 32.30
C SER A 770 -14.67 -0.05 31.36
N THR A 771 -15.92 -0.23 31.81
CA THR A 771 -17.14 0.11 31.07
C THR A 771 -17.60 1.57 31.22
N ARG A 772 -17.05 2.34 32.17
CA ARG A 772 -17.46 3.73 32.43
C ARG A 772 -16.49 4.71 31.74
N ARG A 773 -16.86 5.21 30.56
CA ARG A 773 -16.06 6.22 29.82
C ARG A 773 -15.76 7.47 30.66
N ALA A 774 -16.72 7.94 31.46
CA ALA A 774 -16.55 9.07 32.39
C ALA A 774 -15.68 8.77 33.62
N SER A 775 -15.13 7.56 33.76
CA SER A 775 -14.18 7.17 34.82
C SER A 775 -12.77 6.90 34.28
N ARG A 776 -12.45 7.43 33.09
CA ARG A 776 -11.15 7.33 32.43
C ARG A 776 -10.41 8.67 32.50
N LEU A 777 -9.19 8.66 33.05
CA LEU A 777 -8.27 9.77 33.01
C LEU A 777 -7.60 9.83 31.62
N ARG A 778 -7.49 11.01 31.01
CA ARG A 778 -6.85 11.21 29.70
C ARG A 778 -5.43 11.70 29.85
N ILE A 779 -4.49 11.09 29.15
CA ILE A 779 -3.07 11.43 29.17
C ILE A 779 -2.54 11.53 27.75
N SER A 780 -2.03 12.70 27.37
CA SER A 780 -1.26 12.86 26.12
C SER A 780 0.18 12.42 26.37
N VAL A 781 0.73 11.65 25.44
CA VAL A 781 2.17 11.42 25.31
C VAL A 781 2.58 11.91 23.93
N ASP A 782 3.45 12.91 23.92
CA ASP A 782 3.90 13.56 22.70
C ASP A 782 4.89 12.68 21.93
N ILE A 783 4.95 12.83 20.62
CA ILE A 783 5.90 12.15 19.75
C ILE A 783 6.66 13.22 18.98
N GLN A 784 7.98 13.26 19.13
CA GLN A 784 8.86 14.25 18.53
C GLN A 784 9.59 13.63 17.33
N ILE A 785 9.22 14.04 16.12
CA ILE A 785 9.84 13.57 14.89
C ILE A 785 11.03 14.47 14.54
N LYS A 786 12.23 13.89 14.59
CA LYS A 786 13.47 14.55 14.22
C LYS A 786 13.81 14.26 12.76
N ASN A 787 14.22 15.27 12.01
CA ASN A 787 14.99 15.01 10.78
C ASN A 787 16.36 14.45 11.19
N PRO A 788 16.88 13.39 10.52
CA PRO A 788 18.27 12.98 10.67
C PRO A 788 19.23 14.14 10.38
N PRO A 789 20.39 14.21 11.07
CA PRO A 789 21.34 15.31 10.92
C PRO A 789 22.09 15.30 9.58
N ASP A 790 22.32 14.12 8.99
CA ASP A 790 23.00 13.95 7.70
C ASP A 790 22.08 13.24 6.68
N PRO A 791 21.80 13.85 5.51
CA PRO A 791 20.93 13.25 4.48
C PRO A 791 21.63 12.26 3.53
N ASP A 792 22.97 12.16 3.54
CA ASP A 792 23.74 11.20 2.74
C ASP A 792 23.85 9.82 3.43
N VAL A 793 23.34 9.68 4.66
CA VAL A 793 23.21 8.41 5.40
C VAL A 793 22.00 7.62 4.89
N GLN A 794 22.23 6.39 4.44
CA GLN A 794 21.21 5.51 3.85
C GLN A 794 21.20 4.16 4.56
N VAL A 795 20.17 3.93 5.37
CA VAL A 795 19.85 2.63 5.96
C VAL A 795 19.19 1.77 4.87
N ILE A 796 19.98 0.92 4.21
CA ILE A 796 19.57 0.12 3.04
C ILE A 796 18.83 -1.15 3.48
N LEU A 797 19.35 -1.86 4.48
CA LEU A 797 18.75 -3.06 5.05
C LEU A 797 18.63 -2.88 6.56
N PHE A 798 17.40 -3.09 7.05
CA PHE A 798 17.08 -3.21 8.47
C PHE A 798 15.84 -4.11 8.57
N PRO A 799 15.86 -5.21 9.34
CA PRO A 799 14.74 -6.14 9.40
C PRO A 799 13.67 -5.67 10.41
N ASP A 800 12.39 -5.89 10.10
CA ASP A 800 11.30 -5.59 11.04
C ASP A 800 11.32 -6.50 12.27
N SER A 801 11.63 -7.79 12.09
CA SER A 801 11.92 -8.70 13.18
C SER A 801 13.11 -9.62 12.89
N VAL A 802 13.77 -10.07 13.95
CA VAL A 802 14.80 -11.14 13.94
C VAL A 802 14.41 -12.20 14.96
N SER A 803 14.38 -13.47 14.55
CA SER A 803 13.95 -14.56 15.43
C SER A 803 15.13 -15.33 16.01
N ILE A 804 15.09 -15.58 17.32
CA ILE A 804 16.15 -16.23 18.09
C ILE A 804 15.59 -17.34 18.97
N LEU A 805 16.38 -18.36 19.29
CA LEU A 805 15.99 -19.41 20.24
C LEU A 805 16.06 -18.90 21.68
N ASN A 806 15.18 -19.41 22.55
CA ASN A 806 15.24 -19.12 23.97
C ASN A 806 16.58 -19.58 24.58
N SER A 807 17.26 -18.66 25.29
CA SER A 807 18.62 -18.83 25.80
C SER A 807 19.68 -19.14 24.73
N GLY A 808 19.44 -18.71 23.49
CA GLY A 808 20.37 -18.77 22.37
C GLY A 808 20.78 -17.39 21.83
N SER A 809 21.51 -17.40 20.72
CA SER A 809 22.00 -16.18 20.04
C SER A 809 21.94 -16.28 18.52
N SER A 810 22.02 -15.13 17.86
CA SER A 810 22.09 -14.99 16.40
C SER A 810 23.09 -13.88 16.03
N PRO A 811 23.96 -14.07 15.03
CA PRO A 811 24.82 -12.99 14.55
C PRO A 811 23.99 -11.89 13.87
N LEU A 812 24.45 -10.64 13.99
CA LEU A 812 24.00 -9.53 13.15
C LEU A 812 24.98 -9.41 11.98
N LEU A 813 24.47 -9.65 10.78
CA LEU A 813 25.24 -9.74 9.54
C LEU A 813 24.84 -8.64 8.56
N ALA A 814 25.74 -8.35 7.62
CA ALA A 814 25.61 -7.27 6.63
C ALA A 814 24.49 -7.48 5.57
N ASP A 815 23.88 -8.66 5.52
CA ASP A 815 22.69 -8.97 4.73
C ASP A 815 21.38 -8.72 5.50
N MET A 816 21.44 -8.58 6.83
CA MET A 816 20.34 -8.12 7.67
C MET A 816 20.40 -6.59 7.88
N LEU A 817 21.60 -6.08 8.23
CA LEU A 817 21.80 -4.74 8.75
C LEU A 817 22.91 -4.02 7.95
N MET A 818 22.49 -3.14 7.05
CA MET A 818 23.35 -2.45 6.09
C MET A 818 22.98 -0.98 6.00
N THR A 819 23.84 -0.13 6.57
CA THR A 819 23.83 1.32 6.38
C THR A 819 25.06 1.73 5.58
N ARG A 820 24.88 2.68 4.66
CA ARG A 820 25.97 3.27 3.87
C ARG A 820 25.89 4.78 3.92
N HIS A 821 27.02 5.42 3.63
CA HIS A 821 27.15 6.84 3.43
C HIS A 821 27.98 7.06 2.17
N LYS A 822 27.67 8.12 1.42
CA LYS A 822 28.40 8.49 0.19
C LYS A 822 29.91 8.70 0.37
N THR A 823 30.37 9.08 1.56
CA THR A 823 31.74 9.52 1.84
C THR A 823 32.34 8.93 3.13
N VAL A 824 31.52 8.62 4.14
CA VAL A 824 32.00 8.07 5.43
C VAL A 824 32.20 6.54 5.34
N PRO A 825 33.35 5.99 5.75
CA PRO A 825 33.64 4.56 5.69
C PRO A 825 32.85 3.75 6.75
N PRO A 826 32.59 2.44 6.54
CA PRO A 826 31.75 1.62 7.45
C PRO A 826 32.21 1.56 8.91
N GLN A 827 33.50 1.74 9.17
CA GLN A 827 34.08 1.80 10.52
C GLN A 827 33.70 3.07 11.31
N SER A 828 33.12 4.06 10.63
CA SER A 828 32.75 5.37 11.16
C SER A 828 31.24 5.65 11.06
N ILE A 829 30.45 4.64 10.68
CA ILE A 829 28.98 4.64 10.77
C ILE A 829 28.62 3.85 12.03
N VAL A 830 28.04 4.49 13.04
CA VAL A 830 27.82 3.94 14.38
C VAL A 830 26.35 3.68 14.64
N TYR A 831 26.07 2.48 15.13
CA TYR A 831 24.81 2.06 15.71
C TYR A 831 24.87 2.28 17.23
N THR A 832 23.87 2.94 17.80
CA THR A 832 23.75 3.19 19.25
C THR A 832 22.39 2.72 19.77
N THR A 833 22.39 1.98 20.89
CA THR A 833 21.18 1.43 21.50
C THR A 833 20.48 2.50 22.34
N GLN A 834 19.39 3.07 21.83
CA GLN A 834 18.53 4.00 22.58
C GLN A 834 17.64 3.27 23.59
N GLN A 835 17.25 2.03 23.28
CA GLN A 835 16.44 1.19 24.16
C GLN A 835 16.91 -0.27 24.07
N ARG A 836 17.35 -0.83 25.20
CA ARG A 836 17.66 -2.26 25.37
C ARG A 836 16.38 -3.09 25.50
N GLY A 837 16.49 -4.40 25.28
CA GLY A 837 15.41 -5.36 25.51
C GLY A 837 14.99 -5.43 26.99
N ALA A 838 13.70 -5.61 27.24
CA ALA A 838 13.14 -5.79 28.59
C ALA A 838 13.09 -7.27 29.02
N ASN A 839 13.02 -8.18 28.04
CA ASN A 839 12.84 -9.62 28.22
C ASN A 839 14.17 -10.37 28.11
N GLY A 840 15.26 -9.76 28.59
CA GLY A 840 16.58 -10.40 28.68
C GLY A 840 17.33 -10.51 27.35
N VAL A 841 16.96 -9.73 26.33
CA VAL A 841 17.70 -9.65 25.06
C VAL A 841 18.77 -8.55 25.11
N THR A 842 19.99 -8.90 24.67
CA THR A 842 21.21 -8.08 24.71
C THR A 842 21.93 -8.11 23.37
N ILE A 843 22.64 -7.03 23.02
CA ILE A 843 23.60 -7.02 21.89
C ILE A 843 25.01 -7.23 22.45
N ARG A 844 25.81 -8.09 21.80
CA ARG A 844 27.13 -8.49 22.26
C ARG A 844 28.19 -8.53 21.17
N ARG A 845 29.43 -8.25 21.58
CA ARG A 845 30.66 -8.43 20.80
C ARG A 845 31.49 -9.53 21.46
N GLY A 846 31.30 -10.78 21.04
CA GLY A 846 31.74 -11.94 21.82
C GLY A 846 30.89 -12.11 23.08
N ASP A 847 31.52 -12.29 24.24
CA ASP A 847 30.81 -12.41 25.52
C ASP A 847 30.32 -11.06 26.10
N ASP A 848 30.97 -9.95 25.71
CA ASP A 848 30.72 -8.60 26.25
C ASP A 848 29.42 -7.99 25.73
N GLU A 849 28.55 -7.52 26.64
CA GLU A 849 27.36 -6.71 26.33
C GLU A 849 27.74 -5.28 25.96
N ILE A 850 27.15 -4.76 24.88
CA ILE A 850 27.50 -3.46 24.30
C ILE A 850 26.26 -2.62 23.94
N ASP A 851 26.37 -1.31 24.12
CA ASP A 851 25.36 -0.36 23.63
C ASP A 851 25.66 0.18 22.22
N HIS A 852 26.90 0.07 21.72
CA HIS A 852 27.32 0.66 20.46
C HIS A 852 28.33 -0.19 19.64
N PHE A 853 28.18 -0.15 18.32
CA PHE A 853 29.01 -0.88 17.35
C PHE A 853 29.02 -0.18 15.98
N SER A 854 29.99 -0.47 15.12
CA SER A 854 30.08 0.11 13.77
C SER A 854 29.57 -0.82 12.67
N GLN A 855 29.20 -0.28 11.49
CA GLN A 855 28.87 -1.10 10.32
C GLN A 855 30.01 -2.05 9.93
N GLN A 856 31.28 -1.67 10.13
CA GLN A 856 32.40 -2.57 9.84
C GLN A 856 32.38 -3.83 10.74
N GLU A 857 31.95 -3.72 11.99
CA GLU A 857 31.88 -4.89 12.89
C GLU A 857 30.74 -5.84 12.54
N VAL A 858 29.67 -5.32 11.93
CA VAL A 858 28.57 -6.08 11.33
C VAL A 858 29.03 -6.76 10.03
N ASN A 859 29.82 -6.05 9.20
CA ASN A 859 30.47 -6.63 8.02
C ASN A 859 31.45 -7.76 8.39
N ASP A 860 32.16 -7.61 9.50
CA ASP A 860 33.08 -8.61 10.06
C ASP A 860 32.37 -9.76 10.81
N GLY A 861 31.04 -9.69 10.98
CA GLY A 861 30.25 -10.69 11.72
C GLY A 861 30.54 -10.77 13.23
N LYS A 862 31.09 -9.71 13.83
CA LYS A 862 31.52 -9.66 15.24
C LYS A 862 30.39 -9.40 16.24
N ILE A 863 29.25 -8.90 15.77
CA ILE A 863 28.12 -8.46 16.58
C ILE A 863 27.03 -9.53 16.57
N SER A 864 26.37 -9.74 17.72
CA SER A 864 25.34 -10.77 17.88
C SER A 864 24.25 -10.36 18.88
N ILE A 865 23.03 -10.81 18.64
CA ILE A 865 21.91 -10.71 19.58
C ILE A 865 21.87 -11.97 20.43
N TRP A 866 21.75 -11.82 21.75
CA TRP A 866 21.67 -12.90 22.73
C TRP A 866 20.44 -12.73 23.61
N HIS A 867 19.64 -13.79 23.80
CA HIS A 867 18.59 -13.84 24.82
C HIS A 867 19.07 -14.65 26.04
N THR A 868 18.70 -14.23 27.25
CA THR A 868 18.90 -15.00 28.50
C THR A 868 17.61 -15.02 29.32
N ALA A 869 17.02 -16.21 29.48
CA ALA A 869 15.74 -16.36 30.17
C ALA A 869 15.79 -15.89 31.64
N ASN A 870 14.94 -14.92 31.99
CA ASN A 870 14.87 -14.41 33.36
C ASN A 870 14.12 -15.38 34.29
N ARG A 871 14.86 -15.99 35.23
CA ARG A 871 14.32 -16.93 36.22
C ARG A 871 13.18 -16.37 37.10
N HIS A 872 13.04 -15.06 37.20
CA HIS A 872 12.00 -14.42 38.02
C HIS A 872 10.74 -13.99 37.25
N GLN A 873 10.75 -14.11 35.91
CA GLN A 873 9.60 -13.76 35.08
C GLN A 873 8.53 -14.87 35.16
N THR A 874 7.27 -14.49 35.34
CA THR A 874 6.14 -15.42 35.62
C THR A 874 5.30 -15.78 34.39
N THR A 875 5.49 -15.05 33.29
CA THR A 875 4.83 -15.24 31.99
C THR A 875 5.90 -15.21 30.91
N ALA A 876 5.88 -16.18 29.99
CA ALA A 876 6.74 -16.14 28.82
C ALA A 876 6.22 -15.09 27.82
N THR A 877 6.96 -14.01 27.65
CA THR A 877 6.81 -13.05 26.55
C THR A 877 7.72 -13.50 25.41
N TRP A 878 7.14 -13.81 24.26
CA TRP A 878 7.86 -14.34 23.09
C TRP A 878 8.43 -13.24 22.18
N HIS A 879 8.32 -11.99 22.59
CA HIS A 879 8.78 -10.81 21.86
C HIS A 879 9.61 -9.91 22.78
N ASP A 880 10.69 -9.34 22.25
CA ASP A 880 11.38 -8.20 22.85
C ASP A 880 11.59 -7.11 21.78
N VAL A 881 11.98 -5.90 22.19
CA VAL A 881 12.23 -4.78 21.26
C VAL A 881 13.52 -4.06 21.65
N ILE A 882 14.39 -3.88 20.65
CA ILE A 882 15.56 -3.00 20.75
C ILE A 882 15.36 -1.81 19.81
N VAL A 883 15.62 -0.60 20.30
CA VAL A 883 15.62 0.61 19.46
C VAL A 883 17.06 1.04 19.24
N LEU A 884 17.48 1.03 17.98
CA LEU A 884 18.78 1.50 17.52
C LEU A 884 18.65 2.89 16.89
N ASP A 885 19.63 3.73 17.14
CA ASP A 885 19.90 4.97 16.42
C ASP A 885 21.11 4.77 15.52
N ILE A 886 21.01 5.26 14.29
CA ILE A 886 21.99 5.07 13.22
C ILE A 886 22.27 6.46 12.65
N GLU A 887 23.27 7.17 13.19
CA GLU A 887 23.55 8.59 12.87
C GLU A 887 22.28 9.48 12.89
N GLY A 888 21.38 9.29 13.88
CA GLY A 888 20.12 10.02 14.01
C GLY A 888 18.91 9.42 13.26
N HIS A 889 19.07 8.29 12.57
CA HIS A 889 17.94 7.48 12.06
C HIS A 889 17.52 6.45 13.12
N THR A 890 16.32 6.58 13.69
CA THR A 890 15.83 5.61 14.70
C THR A 890 15.15 4.42 14.02
N ARG A 891 15.47 3.22 14.46
CA ARG A 891 14.92 1.95 13.97
C ARG A 891 14.68 0.99 15.13
N SER A 892 13.44 0.54 15.26
CA SER A 892 13.07 -0.53 16.20
C SER A 892 13.19 -1.89 15.53
N LEU A 893 13.86 -2.82 16.20
CA LEU A 893 13.97 -4.23 15.85
C LEU A 893 13.12 -5.05 16.81
N VAL A 894 12.11 -5.75 16.29
CA VAL A 894 11.35 -6.76 17.05
C VAL A 894 12.15 -8.05 17.12
N ILE A 895 12.10 -8.76 18.25
CA ILE A 895 12.92 -9.95 18.48
C ILE A 895 12.05 -11.13 18.89
N ASP A 896 11.86 -12.07 17.98
CA ASP A 896 10.91 -13.17 18.10
C ASP A 896 11.57 -14.38 18.80
N ILE A 897 11.38 -14.48 20.12
CA ILE A 897 11.96 -15.49 21.00
C ILE A 897 11.19 -16.81 20.89
N ARG A 898 11.74 -17.75 20.13
CA ARG A 898 11.16 -19.10 19.97
C ARG A 898 11.41 -19.97 21.21
N PRO A 899 10.41 -20.74 21.69
CA PRO A 899 10.63 -21.76 22.72
C PRO A 899 11.55 -22.88 22.21
N LEU A 900 12.01 -23.75 23.12
CA LEU A 900 12.84 -24.90 22.77
C LEU A 900 11.96 -26.14 22.59
N ASP A 901 11.89 -26.68 21.37
CA ASP A 901 11.10 -27.88 21.05
C ASP A 901 11.44 -29.04 22.01
N LEU A 902 10.45 -29.48 22.80
CA LEU A 902 10.59 -30.53 23.80
C LEU A 902 9.79 -31.77 23.38
N MET A 903 10.47 -32.91 23.23
CA MET A 903 9.84 -34.17 22.81
C MET A 903 10.29 -35.34 23.70
N LEU A 904 9.43 -36.34 23.88
CA LEU A 904 9.79 -37.62 24.50
C LEU A 904 10.20 -38.64 23.45
N LYS A 905 11.11 -39.53 23.84
CA LYS A 905 11.63 -40.66 23.06
C LYS A 905 11.71 -41.87 23.98
N ASN A 906 11.16 -43.01 23.56
CA ASN A 906 11.16 -44.26 24.33
C ASN A 906 10.61 -44.06 25.76
N HIS A 907 9.32 -43.72 25.90
CA HIS A 907 8.70 -43.44 27.21
C HIS A 907 7.44 -44.27 27.53
N SER A 908 6.79 -44.89 26.54
CA SER A 908 5.42 -45.39 26.70
C SER A 908 5.28 -46.59 27.65
N THR A 909 6.23 -47.53 27.61
CA THR A 909 6.20 -48.74 28.45
C THR A 909 7.61 -49.21 28.81
N ILE A 910 7.93 -49.18 30.10
CA ILE A 910 9.19 -49.66 30.68
C ILE A 910 9.04 -51.16 30.99
N TRP A 911 9.75 -52.00 30.23
CA TRP A 911 9.70 -53.46 30.39
C TRP A 911 10.85 -53.96 31.26
N TYR A 912 10.54 -54.71 32.32
CA TYR A 912 11.55 -55.39 33.15
C TYR A 912 11.23 -56.88 33.29
N PRO A 913 12.23 -57.78 33.34
CA PRO A 913 11.99 -59.21 33.33
C PRO A 913 11.42 -59.71 34.67
N GLN A 914 10.48 -60.64 34.58
CA GLN A 914 9.89 -61.37 35.70
C GLN A 914 10.98 -61.94 36.64
N GLY A 915 10.78 -61.87 37.95
CA GLY A 915 11.77 -62.32 38.94
C GLY A 915 12.90 -61.32 39.24
N LYS A 916 12.96 -60.16 38.56
CA LYS A 916 13.70 -58.98 39.05
C LYS A 916 12.77 -58.07 39.84
N THR A 917 13.18 -57.68 41.04
CA THR A 917 12.46 -56.74 41.91
C THR A 917 12.70 -55.27 41.56
N TYR A 918 13.67 -54.97 40.68
CA TYR A 918 13.99 -53.61 40.26
C TYR A 918 14.53 -53.55 38.82
N VAL A 919 14.50 -52.35 38.23
CA VAL A 919 15.13 -52.03 36.93
C VAL A 919 15.79 -50.66 37.01
N VAL A 920 17.04 -50.55 36.53
CA VAL A 920 17.75 -49.27 36.41
C VAL A 920 17.29 -48.57 35.12
N LEU A 921 16.95 -47.29 35.21
CA LEU A 921 16.50 -46.50 34.07
C LEU A 921 17.67 -46.12 33.17
N ASN A 922 17.39 -45.96 31.88
CA ASN A 922 18.31 -45.46 30.85
C ASN A 922 17.49 -44.76 29.74
N SER A 923 18.14 -44.28 28.68
CA SER A 923 17.49 -43.60 27.54
C SER A 923 16.67 -44.53 26.60
N GLU A 924 16.65 -45.84 26.86
CA GLU A 924 15.72 -46.80 26.24
C GLU A 924 14.45 -47.00 27.08
N HIS A 925 14.51 -46.72 28.39
CA HIS A 925 13.38 -46.76 29.31
C HIS A 925 12.63 -45.43 29.42
N LEU A 926 13.36 -44.30 29.48
CA LEU A 926 12.78 -42.96 29.61
C LEU A 926 13.71 -41.88 29.03
N GLY A 927 13.40 -41.41 27.83
CA GLY A 927 14.20 -40.40 27.13
C GLY A 927 13.41 -39.15 26.73
N ALA A 928 14.11 -38.02 26.72
CA ALA A 928 13.66 -36.75 26.17
C ALA A 928 14.70 -36.18 25.19
N PHE A 929 14.21 -35.32 24.31
CA PHE A 929 14.95 -34.50 23.35
C PHE A 929 14.59 -33.03 23.55
N SER A 930 15.57 -32.15 23.37
CA SER A 930 15.42 -30.70 23.32
C SER A 930 16.44 -30.14 22.35
N MET A 931 16.11 -29.02 21.69
CA MET A 931 17.11 -28.23 20.93
C MET A 931 18.09 -27.48 21.84
N GLY A 932 17.76 -27.31 23.14
CA GLY A 932 18.68 -26.77 24.14
C GLY A 932 19.56 -27.87 24.77
N ASN A 933 20.06 -27.59 25.97
CA ASN A 933 20.88 -28.55 26.71
C ASN A 933 20.04 -29.77 27.16
N ARG A 934 20.13 -30.88 26.42
CA ARG A 934 19.46 -32.13 26.79
C ARG A 934 19.84 -32.64 28.19
N SER A 935 21.02 -32.31 28.72
CA SER A 935 21.49 -32.80 30.02
C SER A 935 20.80 -32.15 31.22
N SER A 936 20.28 -30.92 31.07
CA SER A 936 19.61 -30.17 32.15
C SER A 936 18.10 -30.42 32.23
N LEU A 937 17.51 -31.11 31.24
CA LEU A 937 16.09 -31.49 31.23
C LEU A 937 15.72 -32.24 32.51
N LYS A 938 14.70 -31.77 33.23
CA LYS A 938 14.26 -32.32 34.51
C LYS A 938 12.96 -33.08 34.39
N TYR A 939 12.96 -34.32 34.84
CA TYR A 939 11.77 -35.10 35.12
C TYR A 939 11.31 -34.83 36.55
N LYS A 940 10.01 -34.58 36.72
CA LYS A 940 9.37 -34.39 38.01
C LYS A 940 8.14 -35.29 38.10
N ILE A 941 8.16 -36.25 39.01
CA ILE A 941 7.06 -37.19 39.21
C ILE A 941 5.87 -36.43 39.83
N THR A 942 4.75 -36.38 39.11
CA THR A 942 3.50 -35.70 39.55
C THR A 942 2.49 -36.67 40.15
N SER A 943 2.49 -37.93 39.73
CA SER A 943 1.87 -39.05 40.43
C SER A 943 2.84 -40.23 40.43
N GLY A 944 3.12 -40.79 41.61
CA GLY A 944 4.03 -41.93 41.74
C GLY A 944 3.40 -43.25 41.26
N PRO A 945 4.21 -44.32 41.16
CA PRO A 945 3.69 -45.66 40.92
C PRO A 945 2.85 -46.17 42.10
N GLU A 946 1.87 -47.03 41.82
CA GLU A 946 1.00 -47.64 42.84
C GLU A 946 1.61 -48.92 43.44
N ASN A 947 2.43 -49.63 42.66
CA ASN A 947 2.96 -50.96 42.99
C ASN A 947 4.48 -50.97 43.22
N GLY A 948 5.13 -49.80 43.17
CA GLY A 948 6.56 -49.63 43.30
C GLY A 948 6.96 -48.18 43.56
N THR A 949 8.26 -47.88 43.51
CA THR A 949 8.81 -46.56 43.85
C THR A 949 10.15 -46.34 43.14
N PHE A 950 10.45 -45.10 42.74
CA PHE A 950 11.75 -44.74 42.16
C PHE A 950 12.76 -44.40 43.26
N TYR A 951 14.00 -44.89 43.12
CA TYR A 951 15.10 -44.65 44.05
C TYR A 951 16.38 -44.22 43.34
N TRP A 952 17.24 -43.51 44.05
CA TRP A 952 18.61 -43.25 43.62
C TRP A 952 19.49 -44.48 43.81
N VAL A 953 20.27 -44.87 42.79
CA VAL A 953 21.16 -46.05 42.86
C VAL A 953 22.21 -45.94 43.97
N ALA A 954 22.58 -44.71 44.34
CA ALA A 954 23.58 -44.40 45.37
C ALA A 954 22.98 -44.05 46.76
N GLY A 955 21.70 -44.31 47.03
CA GLY A 955 21.14 -44.11 48.38
C GLY A 955 19.65 -44.38 48.53
N GLU A 956 19.23 -44.70 49.75
CA GLU A 956 17.87 -45.15 50.14
C GLU A 956 16.76 -44.08 50.02
N LYS A 957 16.96 -43.03 49.22
CA LYS A 957 16.03 -41.92 49.03
C LYS A 957 15.23 -42.05 47.74
N GLU A 958 13.95 -41.74 47.85
CA GLU A 958 12.99 -41.72 46.74
C GLU A 958 13.34 -40.62 45.71
N ALA A 959 13.35 -40.97 44.43
CA ALA A 959 13.72 -40.10 43.32
C ALA A 959 12.49 -39.41 42.70
N LYS A 960 12.04 -38.30 43.31
CA LYS A 960 10.85 -37.52 42.85
C LYS A 960 11.15 -36.52 41.75
N GLU A 961 12.40 -36.05 41.67
CA GLU A 961 12.88 -35.13 40.64
C GLU A 961 14.30 -35.57 40.26
N PHE A 962 14.57 -35.72 38.95
CA PHE A 962 15.84 -36.18 38.40
C PHE A 962 16.01 -35.67 36.96
N SER A 963 17.23 -35.47 36.50
CA SER A 963 17.54 -34.99 35.15
C SER A 963 17.65 -36.13 34.13
N GLN A 964 17.58 -35.79 32.84
CA GLN A 964 17.90 -36.73 31.76
C GLN A 964 19.32 -37.28 31.90
N LYS A 965 20.28 -36.49 32.37
CA LYS A 965 21.63 -36.98 32.67
C LYS A 965 21.62 -38.01 33.80
N ASP A 966 20.80 -37.85 34.83
CA ASP A 966 20.69 -38.85 35.90
C ASP A 966 20.11 -40.18 35.40
N ILE A 967 19.27 -40.16 34.35
CA ILE A 967 18.80 -41.36 33.65
C ILE A 967 19.89 -41.95 32.76
N ASP A 968 20.55 -41.13 31.94
CA ASP A 968 21.59 -41.57 31.01
C ASP A 968 22.82 -42.17 31.74
N ASP A 969 23.20 -41.59 32.89
CA ASP A 969 24.24 -42.11 33.79
C ASP A 969 23.78 -43.36 34.58
N GLY A 970 22.52 -43.81 34.42
CA GLY A 970 21.97 -44.97 35.13
C GLY A 970 21.82 -44.78 36.66
N ARG A 971 21.61 -43.54 37.13
CA ARG A 971 21.60 -43.19 38.57
C ARG A 971 20.21 -43.28 39.23
N VAL A 972 19.16 -43.57 38.46
CA VAL A 972 17.78 -43.78 38.93
C VAL A 972 17.33 -45.21 38.64
N LEU A 973 16.67 -45.87 39.60
CA LEU A 973 16.00 -47.17 39.42
C LEU A 973 14.52 -47.11 39.81
N TYR A 974 13.71 -48.01 39.26
CA TYR A 974 12.40 -48.38 39.80
C TYR A 974 12.54 -49.66 40.60
N ALA A 975 12.01 -49.69 41.82
CA ALA A 975 11.87 -50.90 42.62
C ALA A 975 10.37 -51.24 42.79
N GLN A 976 10.00 -52.49 42.49
CA GLN A 976 8.65 -52.99 42.71
C GLN A 976 8.48 -53.39 44.18
N LEU A 977 7.41 -52.90 44.81
CA LEU A 977 7.07 -53.19 46.21
C LEU A 977 5.93 -54.20 46.31
N ASN A 978 4.91 -54.11 45.44
CA ASN A 978 3.85 -55.10 45.35
C ASN A 978 4.17 -56.18 44.30
N MET A 979 4.78 -57.27 44.77
CA MET A 979 5.09 -58.45 43.95
C MET A 979 3.87 -59.19 43.39
N HIS A 980 2.64 -58.82 43.75
CA HIS A 980 1.40 -59.38 43.20
C HIS A 980 0.85 -58.65 41.98
N SER A 981 1.51 -57.56 41.52
CA SER A 981 1.16 -56.89 40.25
C SER A 981 2.09 -57.26 39.10
N TYR A 982 1.55 -57.26 37.88
CA TYR A 982 2.29 -57.41 36.63
C TYR A 982 2.54 -56.07 35.92
N GLN A 983 1.92 -54.99 36.39
CA GLN A 983 2.02 -53.65 35.79
C GLN A 983 1.94 -52.54 36.85
N ASP A 984 2.42 -51.36 36.46
CA ASP A 984 2.36 -50.14 37.27
C ASP A 984 2.29 -48.91 36.34
N LYS A 985 1.96 -47.74 36.88
CA LYS A 985 1.85 -46.49 36.08
C LYS A 985 2.26 -45.28 36.90
N PHE A 986 3.01 -44.36 36.31
CA PHE A 986 3.33 -43.05 36.89
C PHE A 986 3.05 -41.91 35.90
N ASP A 987 2.82 -40.71 36.45
CA ASP A 987 2.58 -39.48 35.69
C ASP A 987 3.65 -38.44 36.03
N PHE A 988 4.19 -37.75 35.02
CA PHE A 988 5.33 -36.86 35.19
C PHE A 988 5.27 -35.61 34.29
N VAL A 989 6.06 -34.62 34.69
CA VAL A 989 6.45 -33.44 33.92
C VAL A 989 7.89 -33.60 33.46
N VAL A 990 8.18 -33.23 32.21
CA VAL A 990 9.54 -32.83 31.79
C VAL A 990 9.57 -31.32 31.65
N GLU A 991 10.57 -30.67 32.24
CA GLU A 991 10.81 -29.22 32.20
C GLU A 991 12.24 -28.97 31.68
N ASN A 992 12.38 -28.00 30.78
CA ASN A 992 13.69 -27.51 30.30
C ASN A 992 14.06 -26.18 30.98
N ASP A 993 15.26 -25.64 30.69
CA ASP A 993 15.71 -24.37 31.29
C ASP A 993 14.84 -23.15 30.91
N SER A 994 14.04 -23.24 29.82
CA SER A 994 13.06 -22.23 29.40
C SER A 994 11.66 -22.39 30.00
N ARG A 995 11.44 -23.39 30.87
CA ARG A 995 10.15 -23.78 31.48
C ARG A 995 9.09 -24.29 30.50
N ASP A 996 9.48 -24.75 29.32
CA ASP A 996 8.57 -25.52 28.46
C ASP A 996 8.27 -26.84 29.17
N VAL A 997 6.99 -27.07 29.49
CA VAL A 997 6.53 -28.20 30.32
C VAL A 997 5.74 -29.20 29.48
N LEU A 998 6.30 -30.39 29.30
CA LEU A 998 5.61 -31.52 28.68
C LEU A 998 5.10 -32.46 29.78
N ARG A 999 3.79 -32.75 29.79
CA ARG A 999 3.15 -33.71 30.71
C ARG A 999 2.91 -35.02 30.00
N ASN A 1000 3.25 -36.15 30.64
CA ASN A 1000 2.96 -37.47 30.09
C ASN A 1000 2.82 -38.54 31.17
N SER A 1001 2.39 -39.72 30.74
CA SER A 1001 2.30 -40.95 31.52
C SER A 1001 3.30 -41.98 30.99
N SER A 1002 3.74 -42.87 31.87
CA SER A 1002 4.52 -44.05 31.51
C SER A 1002 4.01 -45.25 32.29
N GLU A 1003 3.85 -46.38 31.61
CA GLU A 1003 3.57 -47.67 32.24
C GLU A 1003 4.88 -48.41 32.53
N LEU A 1004 4.92 -49.19 33.62
CA LEU A 1004 5.93 -50.20 33.85
C LEU A 1004 5.26 -51.58 33.75
N ARG A 1005 5.87 -52.55 33.04
CA ARG A 1005 5.29 -53.89 32.86
C ARG A 1005 6.31 -55.01 33.05
N VAL A 1006 5.90 -56.06 33.76
CA VAL A 1006 6.67 -57.27 33.95
C VAL A 1006 6.64 -58.11 32.65
N ARG A 1007 7.80 -58.31 32.03
CA ARG A 1007 7.98 -59.18 30.85
C ARG A 1007 8.10 -60.63 31.30
N ALA A 1008 7.18 -61.49 30.87
CA ALA A 1008 7.13 -62.90 31.25
C ALA A 1008 8.40 -63.67 30.85
N LEU A 1009 8.88 -64.56 31.72
CA LEU A 1009 9.95 -65.52 31.43
C LEU A 1009 9.38 -66.82 30.84
N VAL A 1010 8.64 -66.66 29.75
CA VAL A 1010 8.03 -67.76 28.97
C VAL A 1010 8.35 -67.51 27.51
N THR A 1011 8.96 -68.49 26.84
CA THR A 1011 9.07 -68.46 25.37
C THR A 1011 7.88 -69.19 24.76
N VAL A 1012 7.33 -68.62 23.69
CA VAL A 1012 6.16 -69.15 22.98
C VAL A 1012 6.46 -69.33 21.50
N GLN A 1013 5.81 -70.32 20.89
CA GLN A 1013 5.75 -70.51 19.44
C GLN A 1013 4.28 -70.57 19.00
N PRO A 1014 3.93 -70.14 17.78
CA PRO A 1014 2.57 -70.24 17.27
C PRO A 1014 2.07 -71.69 17.26
N VAL A 1015 0.77 -71.86 17.51
CA VAL A 1015 0.08 -73.15 17.37
C VAL A 1015 -0.69 -73.17 16.06
N ILE A 1016 -0.71 -74.32 15.37
CA ILE A 1016 -1.60 -74.57 14.24
C ILE A 1016 -2.54 -75.72 14.63
N VAL A 1017 -3.82 -75.58 14.29
CA VAL A 1017 -4.92 -76.49 14.66
C VAL A 1017 -5.85 -76.60 13.46
N GLU A 1018 -6.48 -77.74 13.24
CA GLU A 1018 -7.53 -77.90 12.22
C GLU A 1018 -8.92 -77.71 12.85
N ALA A 1019 -9.88 -77.16 12.11
CA ALA A 1019 -11.24 -76.91 12.61
C ALA A 1019 -11.88 -78.18 13.21
N ASP A 1020 -12.63 -78.00 14.30
CA ASP A 1020 -13.22 -79.06 15.15
C ASP A 1020 -12.24 -80.08 15.79
N THR A 1021 -10.94 -80.04 15.46
CA THR A 1021 -9.90 -80.87 16.09
C THR A 1021 -9.41 -80.30 17.44
N ALA A 1022 -8.58 -81.07 18.15
CA ALA A 1022 -7.97 -80.66 19.41
C ALA A 1022 -6.46 -80.96 19.46
N THR A 1023 -5.63 -79.93 19.35
CA THR A 1023 -4.16 -80.03 19.37
C THR A 1023 -3.61 -79.91 20.81
N PRO A 1024 -2.77 -80.83 21.29
CA PRO A 1024 -2.11 -80.68 22.58
C PRO A 1024 -1.08 -79.55 22.57
N LEU A 1025 -1.12 -78.70 23.60
CA LEU A 1025 -0.11 -77.67 23.88
C LEU A 1025 1.04 -78.31 24.65
N THR A 1026 2.23 -78.29 24.06
CA THR A 1026 3.43 -78.94 24.61
C THR A 1026 4.51 -77.92 24.96
N THR A 1027 5.64 -78.41 25.48
CA THR A 1027 6.78 -77.58 25.88
C THR A 1027 7.52 -76.89 24.73
N SER A 1028 7.18 -77.17 23.45
CA SER A 1028 7.66 -76.36 22.32
C SER A 1028 6.81 -75.10 22.07
N GLN A 1029 5.48 -75.18 22.25
CA GLN A 1029 4.57 -74.04 22.06
C GLN A 1029 4.51 -73.12 23.29
N ILE A 1030 4.59 -73.65 24.50
CA ILE A 1030 4.71 -72.88 25.74
C ILE A 1030 5.88 -73.42 26.57
N ASN A 1031 6.97 -72.67 26.68
CA ASN A 1031 8.13 -73.07 27.47
C ASN A 1031 8.40 -72.11 28.64
N ALA A 1032 8.14 -72.58 29.85
CA ALA A 1032 8.42 -71.88 31.11
C ALA A 1032 9.49 -72.59 31.96
N SER A 1033 10.43 -73.30 31.33
CA SER A 1033 11.49 -74.05 32.04
C SER A 1033 12.32 -73.20 33.00
N VAL A 1034 12.50 -71.91 32.69
CA VAL A 1034 13.19 -70.93 33.55
C VAL A 1034 12.48 -70.72 34.90
N LEU A 1035 11.16 -70.92 34.95
CA LEU A 1035 10.32 -70.79 36.13
C LEU A 1035 10.01 -72.13 36.81
N LEU A 1036 10.54 -73.26 36.33
CA LEU A 1036 10.16 -74.62 36.77
C LEU A 1036 10.27 -74.83 38.28
N ASN A 1037 11.33 -74.29 38.91
CA ASN A 1037 11.58 -74.37 40.36
C ASN A 1037 10.62 -73.50 41.20
N ALA A 1038 9.71 -72.76 40.56
CA ALA A 1038 8.76 -71.84 41.18
C ALA A 1038 7.31 -72.15 40.75
N SER A 1039 7.00 -73.41 40.45
CA SER A 1039 5.63 -73.90 40.20
C SER A 1039 4.81 -73.07 39.19
N PRO A 1040 5.21 -72.97 37.91
CA PRO A 1040 4.55 -72.07 36.96
C PRO A 1040 3.10 -72.50 36.68
N ARG A 1041 2.19 -71.56 36.87
CA ARG A 1041 0.73 -71.70 36.70
C ARG A 1041 0.23 -70.67 35.70
N PHE A 1042 -0.57 -71.10 34.74
CA PHE A 1042 -1.11 -70.26 33.67
C PHE A 1042 -2.60 -70.03 33.89
N PHE A 1043 -3.02 -68.79 33.67
CA PHE A 1043 -4.41 -68.34 33.79
C PHE A 1043 -4.83 -67.65 32.48
N LEU A 1044 -5.97 -68.05 31.93
CA LEU A 1044 -6.56 -67.43 30.74
C LEU A 1044 -7.19 -66.08 31.12
N THR A 1045 -6.67 -64.96 30.62
CA THR A 1045 -7.11 -63.60 31.01
C THR A 1045 -8.15 -62.98 30.10
N SER A 1046 -8.46 -63.61 28.96
CA SER A 1046 -9.47 -63.16 27.99
C SER A 1046 -10.31 -64.34 27.50
N PRO A 1047 -11.63 -64.18 27.28
CA PRO A 1047 -12.44 -65.23 26.66
C PRO A 1047 -11.97 -65.50 25.23
N LEU A 1048 -12.00 -66.77 24.84
CA LEU A 1048 -11.68 -67.24 23.49
C LEU A 1048 -12.93 -67.19 22.60
N ARG A 1049 -12.73 -67.05 21.30
CA ARG A 1049 -13.76 -66.85 20.28
C ARG A 1049 -13.88 -68.03 19.32
N PHE A 1050 -12.75 -68.57 18.88
CA PHE A 1050 -12.66 -69.59 17.83
C PHE A 1050 -12.32 -70.99 18.35
N GLY A 1051 -12.18 -71.15 19.66
CA GLY A 1051 -11.94 -72.42 20.32
C GLY A 1051 -11.96 -72.33 21.83
N ARG A 1052 -11.44 -73.37 22.49
CA ARG A 1052 -11.32 -73.46 23.96
C ARG A 1052 -10.09 -74.27 24.36
N LEU A 1053 -9.51 -73.92 25.52
CA LEU A 1053 -8.57 -74.79 26.21
C LEU A 1053 -9.34 -75.87 26.98
N THR A 1054 -8.87 -77.12 27.00
CA THR A 1054 -9.46 -78.21 27.79
C THR A 1054 -8.41 -79.23 28.25
N PHE A 1055 -8.77 -80.07 29.23
CA PHE A 1055 -7.96 -81.20 29.69
C PHE A 1055 -8.36 -82.55 29.06
N ASP A 1056 -9.54 -82.63 28.43
CA ASP A 1056 -10.00 -83.82 27.72
C ASP A 1056 -10.61 -83.37 26.37
N PRO A 1057 -9.99 -83.72 25.22
CA PRO A 1057 -10.43 -83.28 23.90
C PRO A 1057 -11.82 -83.79 23.52
N ASN A 1058 -12.36 -84.81 24.19
CA ASN A 1058 -13.70 -85.35 23.96
C ASN A 1058 -14.78 -84.52 24.67
N THR A 1059 -14.42 -83.73 25.69
CA THR A 1059 -15.39 -82.95 26.46
C THR A 1059 -15.70 -81.59 25.83
N ASN A 1060 -16.77 -80.96 26.34
CA ASN A 1060 -17.11 -79.58 26.04
C ASN A 1060 -16.67 -78.58 27.14
N TYR A 1061 -16.02 -79.06 28.21
CA TYR A 1061 -15.60 -78.22 29.34
C TYR A 1061 -14.34 -77.41 28.99
N SER A 1062 -14.43 -76.09 29.12
CA SER A 1062 -13.29 -75.19 29.00
C SER A 1062 -12.50 -75.13 30.31
N THR A 1063 -11.17 -75.25 30.26
CA THR A 1063 -10.30 -74.85 31.37
C THR A 1063 -9.79 -73.42 31.20
N TYR A 1064 -9.71 -72.70 32.31
CA TYR A 1064 -9.16 -71.34 32.41
C TYR A 1064 -7.82 -71.33 33.18
N TYR A 1065 -7.36 -72.51 33.61
CA TYR A 1065 -6.20 -72.71 34.47
C TYR A 1065 -5.47 -74.01 34.13
N PHE A 1066 -4.14 -73.97 34.05
CA PHE A 1066 -3.30 -75.17 33.91
C PHE A 1066 -1.90 -74.91 34.47
N THR A 1067 -1.18 -75.98 34.85
CA THR A 1067 0.21 -75.87 35.31
C THR A 1067 1.20 -76.19 34.19
N TYR A 1068 2.46 -75.77 34.33
CA TYR A 1068 3.51 -76.19 33.40
C TYR A 1068 3.73 -77.71 33.41
N THR A 1069 3.47 -78.37 34.54
CA THR A 1069 3.49 -79.84 34.65
C THR A 1069 2.43 -80.50 33.75
N ASP A 1070 1.32 -79.83 33.46
CA ASP A 1070 0.25 -80.37 32.61
C ASP A 1070 0.58 -80.18 31.11
N ILE A 1071 1.29 -79.11 30.77
CA ILE A 1071 1.95 -78.92 29.46
C ILE A 1071 3.06 -79.98 29.25
N GLN A 1072 3.85 -80.28 30.28
CA GLN A 1072 4.87 -81.33 30.25
C GLN A 1072 4.29 -82.74 30.09
N LYS A 1073 3.08 -82.99 30.60
CA LYS A 1073 2.33 -84.24 30.36
C LYS A 1073 1.59 -84.27 29.02
N GLY A 1074 1.51 -83.16 28.30
CA GLY A 1074 0.74 -83.03 27.06
C GLY A 1074 -0.78 -83.13 27.23
N ILE A 1075 -1.31 -82.86 28.43
CA ILE A 1075 -2.75 -83.03 28.73
C ILE A 1075 -3.58 -81.75 28.59
N VAL A 1076 -2.98 -80.63 28.18
CA VAL A 1076 -3.70 -79.38 27.88
C VAL A 1076 -3.88 -79.31 26.38
N TYR A 1077 -5.12 -79.22 25.91
CA TYR A 1077 -5.47 -79.16 24.48
C TYR A 1077 -6.09 -77.81 24.15
N TYR A 1078 -5.76 -77.25 22.99
CA TYR A 1078 -6.61 -76.27 22.34
C TYR A 1078 -7.55 -77.00 21.37
N LYS A 1079 -8.86 -76.92 21.63
CA LYS A 1079 -9.90 -77.47 20.76
C LYS A 1079 -10.52 -76.33 19.95
N ALA A 1080 -10.34 -76.36 18.64
CA ALA A 1080 -10.97 -75.42 17.72
C ALA A 1080 -12.49 -75.63 17.70
N PHE A 1081 -13.21 -74.61 17.26
CA PHE A 1081 -14.58 -74.74 16.76
C PHE A 1081 -14.55 -74.86 15.22
N SER A 1082 -15.66 -75.27 14.62
CA SER A 1082 -15.83 -75.29 13.17
C SER A 1082 -15.63 -73.89 12.56
N THR A 1083 -14.79 -73.78 11.53
CA THR A 1083 -14.63 -72.55 10.72
C THR A 1083 -14.48 -72.89 9.24
N ASP A 1084 -15.20 -72.15 8.39
CA ASP A 1084 -15.14 -72.29 6.93
C ASP A 1084 -13.88 -71.64 6.31
N GLU A 1085 -13.23 -70.75 7.07
CA GLU A 1085 -12.03 -70.00 6.68
C GLU A 1085 -10.88 -70.24 7.67
N GLU A 1086 -9.65 -69.90 7.26
CA GLU A 1086 -8.49 -69.84 8.16
C GLU A 1086 -8.62 -68.62 9.09
N VAL A 1087 -8.55 -68.82 10.41
CA VAL A 1087 -8.69 -67.74 11.40
C VAL A 1087 -7.54 -67.72 12.41
N HIS A 1088 -7.17 -66.53 12.87
CA HIS A 1088 -6.14 -66.34 13.89
C HIS A 1088 -6.75 -65.90 15.23
N GLU A 1089 -6.38 -66.59 16.30
CA GLU A 1089 -6.71 -66.25 17.68
C GLU A 1089 -5.45 -65.88 18.49
N ILE A 1090 -5.58 -64.94 19.43
CA ILE A 1090 -4.50 -64.53 20.33
C ILE A 1090 -4.93 -64.85 21.76
N VAL A 1091 -4.46 -65.98 22.29
CA VAL A 1091 -4.74 -66.43 23.65
C VAL A 1091 -3.92 -65.61 24.63
N GLN A 1092 -4.58 -64.77 25.43
CA GLN A 1092 -3.89 -64.00 26.49
C GLN A 1092 -3.74 -64.85 27.75
N LEU A 1093 -2.50 -65.05 28.19
CA LEU A 1093 -2.15 -65.86 29.35
C LEU A 1093 -1.38 -65.03 30.39
N GLU A 1094 -1.73 -65.21 31.66
CA GLU A 1094 -0.95 -64.74 32.79
C GLU A 1094 -0.25 -65.91 33.46
N VAL A 1095 1.09 -65.87 33.51
CA VAL A 1095 1.89 -66.82 34.28
C VAL A 1095 2.11 -66.29 35.70
N ARG A 1096 1.84 -67.14 36.70
CA ARG A 1096 2.13 -66.90 38.12
C ARG A 1096 3.05 -68.00 38.64
N ALA A 1097 4.09 -67.61 39.35
CA ALA A 1097 5.09 -68.50 39.95
C ALA A 1097 5.32 -68.11 41.42
N ASP A 1098 5.87 -69.02 42.22
CA ASP A 1098 6.14 -68.80 43.65
C ASP A 1098 7.30 -67.82 43.82
N ASN A 1099 7.15 -66.84 44.73
CA ASN A 1099 8.12 -65.76 44.98
C ASN A 1099 8.49 -64.89 43.76
N VAL A 1100 7.68 -64.94 42.69
CA VAL A 1100 7.93 -64.29 41.39
C VAL A 1100 6.65 -63.60 40.92
N GLN A 1101 6.77 -62.40 40.37
CA GLN A 1101 5.60 -61.58 40.01
C GLN A 1101 4.75 -62.24 38.93
N PRO A 1102 3.42 -61.98 38.88
CA PRO A 1102 2.64 -62.33 37.71
C PRO A 1102 3.18 -61.59 36.48
N ALA A 1103 3.08 -62.23 35.31
CA ALA A 1103 3.43 -61.60 34.04
C ALA A 1103 2.49 -62.09 32.93
N ARG A 1104 2.18 -61.22 31.97
CA ARG A 1104 1.27 -61.53 30.86
C ARG A 1104 2.03 -61.72 29.55
N PHE A 1105 1.57 -62.68 28.77
CA PHE A 1105 2.05 -62.96 27.42
C PHE A 1105 0.89 -63.42 26.52
N THR A 1106 1.17 -63.58 25.23
CA THR A 1106 0.21 -63.94 24.20
C THR A 1106 0.69 -65.16 23.44
N LEU A 1107 -0.16 -66.19 23.32
CA LEU A 1107 0.08 -67.34 22.45
C LEU A 1107 -0.78 -67.17 21.19
N PRO A 1108 -0.19 -66.94 20.00
CA PRO A 1108 -0.93 -66.91 18.76
C PRO A 1108 -1.27 -68.33 18.29
N ILE A 1109 -2.50 -68.51 17.80
CA ILE A 1109 -3.04 -69.77 17.30
C ILE A 1109 -3.68 -69.52 15.94
N THR A 1110 -3.36 -70.35 14.96
CA THR A 1110 -4.03 -70.38 13.65
C THR A 1110 -4.89 -71.63 13.55
N ILE A 1111 -6.15 -71.46 13.16
CA ILE A 1111 -7.09 -72.54 12.89
C ILE A 1111 -7.26 -72.64 11.38
N LEU A 1112 -6.96 -73.81 10.82
CA LEU A 1112 -7.20 -74.16 9.43
C LEU A 1112 -8.65 -74.63 9.26
N ARG A 1113 -9.25 -74.38 8.09
CA ARG A 1113 -10.62 -74.78 7.74
C ARG A 1113 -10.87 -76.29 7.88
N ALA A 1114 -12.15 -76.70 7.95
CA ALA A 1114 -12.53 -78.10 7.78
C ALA A 1114 -12.58 -78.48 6.28
N ASP A 1115 -11.88 -79.54 5.88
CA ASP A 1115 -11.93 -80.04 4.49
C ASP A 1115 -13.10 -81.03 4.28
N MET A 1116 -14.05 -80.66 3.42
CA MET A 1116 -15.08 -81.59 2.91
C MET A 1116 -14.63 -82.27 1.61
N GLU A 1117 -14.35 -83.57 1.67
CA GLU A 1117 -14.37 -84.41 0.47
C GLU A 1117 -15.82 -84.76 0.08
N SER A 1118 -16.17 -84.64 -1.21
CA SER A 1118 -16.55 -85.80 -2.04
C SER A 1118 -17.24 -85.48 -3.40
N TYR A 1119 -17.06 -86.41 -4.34
CA TYR A 1119 -17.80 -86.69 -5.60
C TYR A 1119 -17.76 -85.73 -6.81
N ASP A 1120 -16.89 -86.13 -7.76
CA ASP A 1120 -17.21 -86.50 -9.15
C ASP A 1120 -17.86 -85.50 -10.13
N LEU A 1121 -17.07 -85.02 -11.12
CA LEU A 1121 -16.94 -85.73 -12.40
C LEU A 1121 -15.79 -85.18 -13.28
N ALA A 1122 -15.20 -86.05 -14.11
CA ALA A 1122 -14.13 -85.77 -15.08
C ALA A 1122 -14.52 -86.41 -16.45
N PRO A 1123 -13.69 -86.48 -17.54
CA PRO A 1123 -12.30 -86.02 -17.74
C PRO A 1123 -12.02 -85.39 -19.14
N SER A 1124 -10.72 -85.34 -19.53
CA SER A 1124 -10.12 -85.12 -20.88
C SER A 1124 -10.07 -83.68 -21.44
N GLY A 1125 -8.97 -83.22 -22.05
CA GLY A 1125 -7.59 -83.74 -22.23
C GLY A 1125 -6.63 -82.60 -22.67
N ASP A 1126 -5.37 -82.53 -22.21
CA ASP A 1126 -4.16 -83.22 -22.74
C ASP A 1126 -3.61 -82.54 -24.03
N THR A 1127 -2.32 -82.18 -24.27
CA THR A 1127 -0.97 -82.63 -23.83
C THR A 1127 0.10 -81.48 -23.86
N GLY A 1128 1.31 -81.70 -23.28
CA GLY A 1128 2.66 -81.31 -23.79
C GLY A 1128 3.12 -79.82 -23.81
N ILE A 1129 4.30 -79.35 -23.33
CA ILE A 1129 5.65 -79.94 -23.02
C ILE A 1129 6.38 -80.41 -24.31
N PRO A 1130 7.74 -80.38 -24.52
CA PRO A 1130 8.95 -80.04 -23.68
C PRO A 1130 9.81 -78.83 -24.23
N PHE A 1131 11.09 -78.51 -23.90
CA PHE A 1131 12.16 -78.99 -22.96
C PHE A 1131 13.30 -77.94 -22.70
N GLN A 1132 14.08 -78.13 -21.60
CA GLN A 1132 15.57 -78.14 -21.38
C GLN A 1132 16.60 -77.31 -22.23
N ASN A 1133 17.86 -77.02 -21.81
CA ASN A 1133 18.72 -77.59 -20.72
C ASN A 1133 19.91 -76.68 -20.26
N GLY A 1134 20.36 -76.81 -18.99
CA GLY A 1134 21.72 -76.51 -18.44
C GLY A 1134 22.32 -75.06 -18.48
N GLY A 1135 23.25 -74.62 -17.60
CA GLY A 1135 23.77 -75.20 -16.35
C GLY A 1135 24.95 -74.40 -15.71
N THR A 1136 25.03 -74.37 -14.36
CA THR A 1136 26.18 -74.06 -13.46
C THR A 1136 26.88 -72.67 -13.39
N ASN A 1137 26.83 -72.07 -12.19
CA ASN A 1137 27.89 -71.41 -11.37
C ASN A 1137 28.55 -70.04 -11.75
N ASN A 1138 28.58 -69.14 -10.74
CA ASN A 1138 29.64 -68.20 -10.25
C ASN A 1138 30.60 -67.47 -11.25
N SER A 1139 30.93 -66.17 -11.11
CA SER A 1139 30.82 -65.22 -9.98
C SER A 1139 30.79 -63.72 -10.41
N LYS A 1140 30.54 -62.82 -9.44
CA LYS A 1140 30.48 -61.32 -9.50
C LYS A 1140 31.62 -60.66 -10.33
N PHE A 1141 31.47 -59.47 -10.95
CA PHE A 1141 31.10 -58.16 -10.36
C PHE A 1141 30.75 -57.08 -11.41
N SER A 1142 30.31 -55.87 -10.96
CA SER A 1142 30.19 -54.58 -11.71
C SER A 1142 28.99 -54.44 -12.69
N ILE A 1143 28.51 -53.25 -13.13
CA ILE A 1143 28.22 -51.95 -12.47
C ILE A 1143 27.11 -51.23 -13.29
N LEU A 1144 26.54 -50.13 -12.77
CA LEU A 1144 25.41 -49.32 -13.30
C LEU A 1144 25.13 -49.31 -14.83
N GLY A 1145 23.84 -49.30 -15.19
CA GLY A 1145 23.32 -48.89 -16.50
C GLY A 1145 21.82 -48.55 -16.41
N GLU A 1146 21.42 -47.38 -16.92
CA GLU A 1146 20.09 -46.79 -16.72
C GLU A 1146 18.98 -47.41 -17.59
N ASN A 1147 17.74 -47.50 -17.07
CA ASN A 1147 16.50 -47.15 -17.78
C ASN A 1147 15.22 -47.45 -16.95
N SER A 1148 14.68 -46.46 -16.23
CA SER A 1148 13.34 -46.57 -15.60
C SER A 1148 12.60 -45.22 -15.44
N LEU A 1149 12.92 -44.23 -16.27
CA LEU A 1149 12.38 -42.87 -16.21
C LEU A 1149 10.83 -42.78 -16.19
N PRO A 1150 10.05 -43.62 -16.93
CA PRO A 1150 8.59 -43.49 -16.97
C PRO A 1150 7.89 -43.71 -15.61
N VAL A 1151 8.43 -44.59 -14.76
CA VAL A 1151 7.75 -45.01 -13.51
C VAL A 1151 7.81 -43.92 -12.44
N VAL A 1152 8.96 -43.23 -12.33
CA VAL A 1152 9.14 -42.13 -11.37
C VAL A 1152 8.24 -40.95 -11.72
N ILE A 1153 8.09 -40.63 -13.01
CA ILE A 1153 7.20 -39.56 -13.49
C ILE A 1153 5.74 -39.89 -13.17
N LEU A 1154 5.31 -41.14 -13.36
CA LEU A 1154 3.94 -41.56 -13.03
C LEU A 1154 3.66 -41.43 -11.52
N GLY A 1155 4.62 -41.85 -10.68
CA GLY A 1155 4.53 -41.69 -9.22
C GLY A 1155 4.45 -40.23 -8.77
N ALA A 1156 5.25 -39.35 -9.39
CA ALA A 1156 5.24 -37.92 -9.12
C ALA A 1156 3.89 -37.26 -9.51
N ILE A 1157 3.29 -37.65 -10.64
CA ILE A 1157 1.98 -37.15 -11.07
C ILE A 1157 0.87 -37.61 -10.12
N VAL A 1158 0.91 -38.86 -9.64
CA VAL A 1158 -0.04 -39.36 -8.63
C VAL A 1158 0.12 -38.63 -7.29
N ALA A 1159 1.35 -38.41 -6.83
CA ALA A 1159 1.61 -37.64 -5.60
C ALA A 1159 1.12 -36.18 -5.73
N ALA A 1160 1.41 -35.51 -6.85
CA ALA A 1160 1.00 -34.14 -7.09
C ALA A 1160 -0.52 -33.99 -7.22
N THR A 1161 -1.21 -34.93 -7.88
CA THR A 1161 -2.68 -34.91 -7.98
C THR A 1161 -3.36 -35.18 -6.65
N ILE A 1162 -2.83 -36.10 -5.82
CA ILE A 1162 -3.30 -36.30 -4.43
C ILE A 1162 -3.09 -35.02 -3.60
N PHE A 1163 -1.92 -34.38 -3.70
CA PHE A 1163 -1.63 -33.13 -3.00
C PHE A 1163 -2.59 -32.00 -3.42
N VAL A 1164 -2.81 -31.81 -4.72
CA VAL A 1164 -3.77 -30.81 -5.24
C VAL A 1164 -5.22 -31.12 -4.83
N LEU A 1165 -5.62 -32.40 -4.75
CA LEU A 1165 -6.94 -32.79 -4.27
C LEU A 1165 -7.12 -32.55 -2.75
N ILE A 1166 -6.06 -32.72 -1.95
CA ILE A 1166 -6.05 -32.37 -0.52
C ILE A 1166 -6.13 -30.84 -0.37
N CYS A 1167 -5.31 -30.07 -1.08
CA CYS A 1167 -5.33 -28.61 -1.03
C CYS A 1167 -6.68 -28.02 -1.50
N ARG A 1168 -7.30 -28.56 -2.56
CA ARG A 1168 -8.64 -28.14 -3.00
C ARG A 1168 -9.76 -28.52 -2.01
N ARG A 1169 -9.51 -29.39 -1.02
CA ARG A 1169 -10.47 -29.76 0.03
C ARG A 1169 -10.37 -28.89 1.29
N CYS A 1170 -9.34 -28.06 1.41
CA CYS A 1170 -9.20 -27.04 2.45
C CYS A 1170 -9.67 -25.64 1.99
N GLY A 1171 -10.22 -25.53 0.77
CA GLY A 1171 -10.47 -24.27 0.07
C GLY A 1171 -11.93 -23.83 -0.08
N ASP A 1172 -12.89 -24.42 0.65
CA ASP A 1172 -14.26 -23.87 0.70
C ASP A 1172 -15.03 -24.36 1.96
N GLY A 1173 -15.15 -23.48 2.98
CA GLY A 1173 -15.64 -23.87 4.31
C GLY A 1173 -16.19 -22.68 5.12
N LYS A 1174 -17.49 -22.41 4.97
CA LYS A 1174 -18.14 -21.19 5.51
C LYS A 1174 -18.15 -21.13 7.05
N LYS A 1175 -17.69 -20.01 7.61
CA LYS A 1175 -17.88 -19.66 9.03
C LYS A 1175 -19.38 -19.63 9.38
N LYS A 1176 -19.81 -20.47 10.33
CA LYS A 1176 -21.06 -20.32 11.09
C LYS A 1176 -20.77 -20.52 12.57
N ASN A 1177 -20.51 -19.43 13.29
CA ASN A 1177 -20.40 -19.47 14.75
C ASN A 1177 -21.78 -19.76 15.34
N LYS A 1178 -21.95 -20.92 15.98
CA LYS A 1178 -23.03 -21.13 16.94
C LYS A 1178 -22.51 -20.73 18.32
N THR A 1179 -23.16 -19.77 18.95
CA THR A 1179 -22.88 -19.35 20.32
C THR A 1179 -23.13 -20.49 21.31
N ARG A 1180 -22.19 -20.71 22.23
CA ARG A 1180 -22.52 -21.14 23.59
C ARG A 1180 -21.53 -20.52 24.57
N THR A 1181 -22.05 -19.99 25.66
CA THR A 1181 -21.29 -19.29 26.70
C THR A 1181 -20.54 -20.28 27.60
N PRO A 1182 -19.35 -19.92 28.10
CA PRO A 1182 -18.76 -20.57 29.26
C PRO A 1182 -19.41 -20.07 30.56
N ILE A 1183 -19.25 -20.82 31.66
CA ILE A 1183 -18.94 -20.27 32.99
C ILE A 1183 -18.48 -21.38 33.94
N SER A 1184 -17.32 -21.12 34.56
CA SER A 1184 -16.78 -21.57 35.86
C SER A 1184 -17.43 -22.74 36.64
N ALA A 1185 -16.56 -23.62 37.16
CA ALA A 1185 -16.65 -24.07 38.55
C ALA A 1185 -15.24 -24.16 39.17
N LYS A 1186 -15.12 -23.88 40.48
CA LYS A 1186 -13.91 -24.09 41.29
C LYS A 1186 -14.10 -25.31 42.21
N LEU A 1187 -13.00 -25.84 42.74
CA LEU A 1187 -12.99 -26.50 44.06
C LEU A 1187 -13.19 -25.42 45.18
N ASP A 1188 -13.76 -25.71 46.35
CA ASP A 1188 -13.89 -27.02 47.01
C ASP A 1188 -15.25 -27.26 47.74
N THR A 1189 -15.35 -28.47 48.29
CA THR A 1189 -16.48 -29.20 48.95
C THR A 1189 -17.02 -28.61 50.28
N PRO A 1190 -18.07 -29.20 50.97
CA PRO A 1190 -19.20 -30.08 50.56
C PRO A 1190 -20.61 -29.72 51.16
N THR A 1191 -21.71 -30.38 50.72
CA THR A 1191 -22.61 -31.27 51.55
C THR A 1191 -24.01 -31.54 50.95
N ARG A 1192 -24.35 -32.84 50.80
CA ARG A 1192 -25.66 -33.53 50.61
C ARG A 1192 -26.68 -33.17 49.48
N LEU A 1193 -27.09 -34.25 48.81
CA LEU A 1193 -28.26 -34.56 47.93
C LEU A 1193 -29.64 -34.23 48.57
N PRO A 1194 -30.82 -34.23 47.85
CA PRO A 1194 -31.19 -35.08 46.70
C PRO A 1194 -31.95 -34.35 45.51
N PRO A 1195 -33.00 -34.85 44.80
CA PRO A 1195 -32.92 -35.01 43.32
C PRO A 1195 -34.04 -34.35 42.45
N SER A 1196 -33.99 -34.64 41.14
CA SER A 1196 -34.95 -34.36 40.02
C SER A 1196 -36.34 -35.02 40.20
N PRO A 1197 -37.43 -34.70 39.43
CA PRO A 1197 -37.57 -34.31 37.99
C PRO A 1197 -38.32 -32.94 37.77
N SER A 1198 -39.03 -32.55 36.67
CA SER A 1198 -39.64 -33.27 35.53
C SER A 1198 -39.94 -32.45 34.23
N GLU A 1199 -40.60 -33.15 33.30
CA GLU A 1199 -41.35 -32.81 32.07
C GLU A 1199 -42.46 -31.72 32.28
N SER A 1200 -43.17 -31.13 31.29
CA SER A 1200 -43.47 -31.50 29.89
C SER A 1200 -43.95 -30.33 28.99
N ILE A 1201 -43.88 -30.51 27.65
CA ILE A 1201 -44.91 -30.29 26.56
C ILE A 1201 -46.06 -29.25 26.76
N ASP A 1202 -46.56 -28.47 25.77
CA ASP A 1202 -46.08 -27.87 24.49
C ASP A 1202 -47.23 -27.01 23.84
N HIS A 1203 -47.03 -26.41 22.65
CA HIS A 1203 -48.01 -25.83 21.67
C HIS A 1203 -48.72 -24.50 22.06
N GLU A 1204 -49.23 -23.62 21.16
CA GLU A 1204 -49.44 -23.68 19.69
C GLU A 1204 -49.45 -22.28 18.97
N LYS A 1205 -48.90 -22.21 17.73
CA LYS A 1205 -49.37 -21.39 16.55
C LYS A 1205 -49.25 -19.82 16.53
N PRO A 1206 -49.36 -19.13 15.36
CA PRO A 1206 -48.17 -18.41 14.82
C PRO A 1206 -48.45 -16.93 14.32
N PRO A 1207 -47.91 -16.38 13.19
CA PRO A 1207 -47.28 -15.03 13.21
C PRO A 1207 -48.00 -13.94 12.37
N ASP A 1208 -47.52 -12.68 12.44
CA ASP A 1208 -47.13 -11.96 11.20
C ASP A 1208 -46.17 -10.74 11.39
N LEU A 1209 -45.73 -10.20 10.25
CA LEU A 1209 -44.84 -9.08 9.92
C LEU A 1209 -44.95 -7.76 10.73
N LEU A 1210 -43.79 -7.15 10.98
CA LEU A 1210 -43.41 -5.83 10.44
C LEU A 1210 -41.92 -5.52 10.70
N GLY A 1211 -41.15 -5.15 9.67
CA GLY A 1211 -39.71 -4.87 9.85
C GLY A 1211 -38.88 -4.54 8.60
N THR A 1212 -39.11 -3.38 7.98
CA THR A 1212 -38.22 -2.79 6.95
C THR A 1212 -38.36 -1.27 6.89
N THR A 1213 -37.24 -0.52 6.98
CA THR A 1213 -36.85 0.68 6.17
C THR A 1213 -35.72 1.44 6.87
N VAL A 1214 -34.75 2.09 6.21
CA VAL A 1214 -34.06 1.89 4.90
C VAL A 1214 -32.75 2.71 5.00
N PHE A 1215 -31.66 2.30 4.33
CA PHE A 1215 -30.43 3.09 4.26
C PHE A 1215 -30.54 4.21 3.22
N ALA A 1216 -30.02 5.41 3.54
CA ALA A 1216 -29.85 6.50 2.58
C ALA A 1216 -28.36 6.71 2.27
N SER A 1217 -27.94 6.40 1.05
CA SER A 1217 -26.59 6.65 0.54
C SER A 1217 -26.61 7.77 -0.50
N VAL A 1218 -25.89 8.87 -0.24
CA VAL A 1218 -25.73 9.94 -1.23
C VAL A 1218 -24.71 9.51 -2.29
N ARG A 1219 -25.12 9.52 -3.56
CA ARG A 1219 -24.22 9.48 -4.72
C ARG A 1219 -24.24 10.85 -5.40
N GLN A 1220 -23.11 11.23 -5.99
CA GLN A 1220 -23.03 12.38 -6.89
C GLN A 1220 -23.91 12.14 -8.13
N ALA A 1221 -24.44 13.23 -8.69
CA ALA A 1221 -25.02 13.25 -10.03
C ALA A 1221 -24.02 13.94 -10.97
N GLU A 1222 -23.66 13.27 -12.06
CA GLU A 1222 -23.10 13.91 -13.25
C GLU A 1222 -24.23 14.04 -14.28
N ASP A 1223 -24.46 15.24 -14.81
CA ASP A 1223 -25.43 15.43 -15.88
C ASP A 1223 -24.84 14.99 -17.23
N ARG A 1224 -25.61 14.18 -17.98
CA ARG A 1224 -25.34 13.85 -19.39
C ARG A 1224 -26.59 14.00 -20.23
N MET A 1225 -26.63 15.04 -21.06
CA MET A 1225 -27.68 15.20 -22.08
C MET A 1225 -27.40 14.34 -23.32
N THR A 1226 -28.21 13.28 -23.46
CA THR A 1226 -28.88 12.83 -24.70
C THR A 1226 -28.10 12.67 -26.02
N THR A 1227 -28.07 11.41 -26.49
CA THR A 1227 -28.18 11.00 -27.92
C THR A 1227 -27.01 11.31 -28.88
N ARG A 1228 -26.76 10.56 -29.98
CA ARG A 1228 -27.54 9.49 -30.66
C ARG A 1228 -26.61 8.49 -31.38
N SER A 1229 -27.18 7.37 -31.84
CA SER A 1229 -26.60 6.36 -32.77
C SER A 1229 -25.94 6.97 -34.02
N PHE A 1230 -24.91 6.37 -34.62
CA PHE A 1230 -24.98 5.10 -35.37
C PHE A 1230 -23.62 4.43 -35.61
N ASN A 1231 -23.67 3.11 -35.88
CA ASN A 1231 -22.62 2.18 -36.33
C ASN A 1231 -21.41 2.01 -35.39
#